data_AF-A0A673FW11-F1
#
_entry.id   AF-A0A673FW11-F1
#
_cell.length_a   1.000
_cell.length_b   1.000
_cell.length_c   1.000
_cell.angle_alpha   90.00
_cell.angle_beta   90.00
_cell.angle_gamma   90.00
#
_symmetry.space_group_name_H-M   'P 1'
#
loop_
_entity.id
_entity.type
_entity.pdbx_description
1 polymer ?
#
loop_
_entity_poly.entity_id
_entity_poly.type
_entity_poly.pdbx_seq_one_letter_code
_entity_poly.pdbx_strand_id
1 'polypeptide(L)'
;MVGCLELGNSARTVGSTAMNAASSRSHAIFTISLEQRRKGDKSDVMVSKLHLVDLAGSERQKKTKAEGDRLKEGISINRGLLSLGNVISALGDESKKGSFVPYRDSKLTRLLQDSLGGNSHTLMIACVSPADSNIEETINTLRYADRARKIKNKPILNVDPRAVEMKRLRQQVRSLFGVLGLLGAFQITMEQTNEKLQSKLEELRQHAEICADPQAKDSPEAYTAQHALRQAQMSKELIELNNVLALKEAFVKKMCQNDNHLEPMQTEYQENIQSLQASVGSLQKEKEDLIQALQSAKKDTNQAKLSEQRRKRLQELEGQITELKKKLQDQSKLLKLKESSVRSLAKLNQEIQAMKSQRVQLMRQMKEDSEKFRLWKQKKDKEVLQLKEKDRKRQYEMLKLERDFQKQASVLRRKTEEAAAANKRLKDALQKRSEVAEKRKEVQNRGAEGVSSRIKNWLLNEVEVLVSTEEARRHLQDLLEDRKMLAEEISQLRQQMEAGERPVAKVRRRTLTISELEGQGELEASISKQVESLETEMGLRSAQIADLQQKVLDADNDGRIKQRWDSITTIVEAKSALKILMAEVVASKVANAKLESELKQEKANLLDMQKILCDERKLMSSMDMEHQSQLVEMEQRHQEKVCFHKRQYLSEIQLFENLESEGAKKYKY
;
A
#
# COMPACT_ATOMS: atom_id res chain seq x y z
N MET A 1 -64.48 -44.66 2.93
CA MET A 1 -64.00 -45.71 1.98
C MET A 1 -64.88 -46.96 2.06
N VAL A 2 -65.07 -47.56 3.24
CA VAL A 2 -65.90 -48.78 3.43
C VAL A 2 -67.34 -48.61 2.91
N GLY A 3 -68.05 -47.54 3.28
CA GLY A 3 -69.42 -47.31 2.79
C GLY A 3 -69.55 -47.15 1.26
N CYS A 4 -68.53 -46.62 0.57
CA CYS A 4 -68.53 -46.56 -0.90
C CYS A 4 -68.41 -47.94 -1.54
N LEU A 5 -67.65 -48.85 -0.91
CA LEU A 5 -67.52 -50.23 -1.35
C LEU A 5 -68.82 -51.00 -1.14
N GLU A 6 -69.49 -50.82 0.00
CA GLU A 6 -70.78 -51.46 0.30
C GLU A 6 -71.88 -51.02 -0.68
N LEU A 7 -71.96 -49.72 -0.96
CA LEU A 7 -72.89 -49.16 -1.96
C LEU A 7 -72.58 -49.67 -3.37
N GLY A 8 -71.30 -49.64 -3.77
CA GLY A 8 -70.87 -50.12 -5.09
C GLY A 8 -71.14 -51.61 -5.29
N ASN A 9 -70.96 -52.43 -4.25
CA ASN A 9 -71.24 -53.85 -4.29
C ASN A 9 -72.76 -54.12 -4.40
N SER A 10 -73.58 -53.33 -3.69
CA SER A 10 -75.04 -53.43 -3.75
C SER A 10 -75.62 -53.00 -5.10
N ALA A 11 -74.95 -52.08 -5.80
CA ALA A 11 -75.34 -51.60 -7.13
C ALA A 11 -74.76 -52.43 -8.29
N ARG A 12 -73.97 -53.48 -8.01
CA ARG A 12 -73.37 -54.33 -9.05
C ARG A 12 -74.45 -55.14 -9.76
N THR A 13 -74.47 -55.11 -11.09
CA THR A 13 -75.34 -56.01 -11.88
C THR A 13 -74.86 -57.45 -11.70
N VAL A 14 -75.66 -58.29 -11.04
CA VAL A 14 -75.39 -59.72 -10.81
C VAL A 14 -76.34 -60.57 -11.64
N GLY A 15 -75.83 -61.50 -12.43
CA GLY A 15 -76.61 -62.50 -13.16
C GLY A 15 -76.10 -63.91 -12.85
N SER A 16 -76.97 -64.79 -12.35
CA SER A 16 -76.60 -66.16 -11.97
C SER A 16 -76.42 -67.09 -13.19
N THR A 17 -75.34 -67.88 -13.21
CA THR A 17 -75.19 -69.09 -14.05
C THR A 17 -75.45 -70.33 -13.18
N ALA A 18 -75.70 -71.48 -13.81
CA ALA A 18 -75.78 -72.79 -13.11
C ALA A 18 -74.47 -73.19 -12.38
N MET A 19 -73.37 -72.46 -12.59
CA MET A 19 -72.05 -72.76 -12.06
C MET A 19 -71.62 -71.82 -10.92
N ASN A 20 -72.19 -70.61 -10.78
CA ASN A 20 -71.97 -69.69 -9.65
C ASN A 20 -73.13 -68.68 -9.52
N ALA A 21 -73.70 -68.54 -8.32
CA ALA A 21 -74.89 -67.73 -8.05
C ALA A 21 -74.60 -66.22 -7.84
N ALA A 22 -73.38 -65.84 -7.46
CA ALA A 22 -73.00 -64.46 -7.24
C ALA A 22 -71.79 -64.08 -8.10
N SER A 23 -71.90 -62.97 -8.84
CA SER A 23 -70.78 -62.17 -9.37
C SER A 23 -70.04 -62.61 -10.66
N SER A 24 -70.42 -63.65 -11.40
CA SER A 24 -69.58 -64.14 -12.53
C SER A 24 -69.54 -63.27 -13.79
N ARG A 25 -70.34 -62.19 -13.89
CA ARG A 25 -70.67 -61.56 -15.19
C ARG A 25 -70.31 -60.08 -15.34
N SER A 26 -69.56 -59.46 -14.44
CA SER A 26 -69.15 -58.05 -14.60
C SER A 26 -67.76 -57.78 -14.01
N HIS A 27 -67.02 -56.85 -14.65
CA HIS A 27 -65.77 -56.31 -14.11
C HIS A 27 -66.09 -55.15 -13.16
N ALA A 28 -65.47 -55.13 -11.99
CA ALA A 28 -65.53 -54.02 -11.04
C ALA A 28 -64.15 -53.38 -10.87
N ILE A 29 -64.08 -52.05 -10.90
CA ILE A 29 -62.84 -51.29 -10.71
C ILE A 29 -63.11 -50.25 -9.62
N PHE A 30 -62.39 -50.35 -8.51
CA PHE A 30 -62.40 -49.37 -7.43
C PHE A 30 -61.10 -48.58 -7.47
N THR A 31 -61.20 -47.25 -7.55
CA THR A 31 -60.03 -46.37 -7.67
C THR A 31 -59.92 -45.43 -6.48
N ILE A 32 -58.76 -45.42 -5.83
CA ILE A 32 -58.42 -44.46 -4.77
C ILE A 32 -57.40 -43.49 -5.36
N SER A 33 -57.69 -42.19 -5.36
CA SER A 33 -56.72 -41.15 -5.72
C SER A 33 -56.25 -40.45 -4.45
N LEU A 34 -54.93 -40.42 -4.24
CA LEU A 34 -54.29 -39.79 -3.10
C LEU A 34 -53.48 -38.57 -3.57
N GLU A 35 -53.79 -37.41 -3.02
CA GLU A 35 -53.01 -36.19 -3.22
C GLU A 35 -52.23 -35.87 -1.94
N GLN A 36 -50.91 -35.74 -2.05
CA GLN A 36 -50.02 -35.40 -0.96
C GLN A 36 -49.37 -34.04 -1.21
N ARG A 37 -49.38 -33.18 -0.19
CA ARG A 37 -48.72 -31.86 -0.21
C ARG A 37 -47.66 -31.79 0.88
N ARG A 38 -46.44 -31.31 0.55
CA ARG A 38 -45.40 -31.11 1.58
C ARG A 38 -45.68 -29.84 2.40
N LYS A 39 -45.54 -29.92 3.73
CA LYS A 39 -45.66 -28.76 4.62
C LYS A 39 -44.58 -27.72 4.27
N GLY A 40 -45.02 -26.52 3.89
CA GLY A 40 -44.14 -25.37 3.62
C GLY A 40 -44.07 -24.92 2.16
N ASP A 41 -44.48 -25.76 1.20
CA ASP A 41 -44.46 -25.41 -0.23
C ASP A 41 -45.80 -25.76 -0.89
N LYS A 42 -46.67 -24.74 -1.05
CA LYS A 42 -48.00 -24.91 -1.66
C LYS A 42 -47.96 -25.40 -3.11
N SER A 43 -46.79 -25.36 -3.76
CA SER A 43 -46.60 -25.81 -5.14
C SER A 43 -46.14 -27.26 -5.30
N ASP A 44 -45.69 -27.93 -4.24
CA ASP A 44 -45.18 -29.30 -4.33
C ASP A 44 -46.29 -30.33 -4.04
N VAL A 45 -47.10 -30.60 -5.07
CA VAL A 45 -48.23 -31.55 -5.03
C VAL A 45 -47.83 -32.85 -5.73
N MET A 46 -47.96 -33.97 -5.03
CA MET A 46 -47.79 -35.32 -5.57
C MET A 46 -49.13 -36.03 -5.64
N VAL A 47 -49.44 -36.68 -6.76
CA VAL A 47 -50.70 -37.41 -6.95
C VAL A 47 -50.44 -38.87 -7.26
N SER A 48 -50.98 -39.79 -6.46
CA SER A 48 -50.92 -41.23 -6.70
C SER A 48 -52.33 -41.82 -6.86
N LYS A 49 -52.43 -42.94 -7.60
CA LYS A 49 -53.68 -43.66 -7.83
C LYS A 49 -53.48 -45.14 -7.51
N LEU A 50 -54.45 -45.74 -6.83
CA LEU A 50 -54.52 -47.16 -6.55
C LEU A 50 -55.80 -47.71 -7.19
N HIS A 51 -55.65 -48.68 -8.10
CA HIS A 51 -56.75 -49.39 -8.73
C HIS A 51 -56.87 -50.80 -8.13
N LEU A 52 -58.05 -51.13 -7.60
CA LEU A 52 -58.43 -52.48 -7.19
C LEU A 52 -59.43 -53.01 -8.21
N VAL A 53 -59.06 -54.08 -8.92
CA VAL A 53 -59.80 -54.59 -10.07
C VAL A 53 -60.25 -56.01 -9.80
N ASP A 54 -61.56 -56.23 -9.80
CA ASP A 54 -62.18 -57.55 -9.78
C ASP A 54 -62.71 -57.86 -11.17
N LEU A 55 -62.18 -58.91 -11.79
CA LEU A 55 -62.49 -59.26 -13.17
C LEU A 55 -63.67 -60.24 -13.23
N ALA A 56 -64.43 -60.21 -14.32
CA ALA A 56 -65.41 -61.24 -14.63
C ALA A 56 -64.75 -62.62 -14.75
N GLY A 57 -65.56 -63.68 -14.66
CA GLY A 57 -65.09 -65.06 -14.72
C GLY A 57 -64.31 -65.36 -16.01
N SER A 58 -63.18 -66.05 -15.88
CA SER A 58 -62.31 -66.43 -17.01
C SER A 58 -62.76 -67.69 -17.74
N GLU A 59 -63.84 -68.33 -17.29
CA GLU A 59 -64.35 -69.57 -17.84
C GLU A 59 -64.92 -69.43 -19.26
N ARG A 60 -64.84 -70.51 -20.03
CA ARG A 60 -65.37 -70.55 -21.39
C ARG A 60 -66.89 -70.73 -21.39
N GLN A 61 -67.59 -69.91 -22.18
CA GLN A 61 -69.05 -69.93 -22.33
C GLN A 61 -69.64 -71.30 -22.70
N LYS A 62 -68.89 -72.15 -23.42
CA LYS A 62 -69.35 -73.51 -23.78
C LYS A 62 -69.71 -74.38 -22.58
N LYS A 63 -69.13 -74.12 -21.39
CA LYS A 63 -69.45 -74.83 -20.13
C LYS A 63 -70.70 -74.27 -19.42
N THR A 64 -71.18 -73.09 -19.81
CA THR A 64 -72.23 -72.36 -19.06
C THR A 64 -73.67 -72.68 -19.47
N LYS A 65 -73.88 -73.47 -20.54
CA LYS A 65 -75.20 -73.87 -21.09
C LYS A 65 -76.22 -72.72 -21.23
N ALA A 66 -75.76 -71.49 -21.48
CA ALA A 66 -76.62 -70.31 -21.56
C ALA A 66 -77.18 -70.08 -22.98
N GLU A 67 -78.48 -69.79 -23.10
CA GLU A 67 -79.19 -69.58 -24.38
C GLU A 67 -79.80 -68.15 -24.47
N GLY A 68 -80.08 -67.69 -25.70
CA GLY A 68 -80.79 -66.43 -25.96
C GLY A 68 -80.00 -65.16 -25.62
N ASP A 69 -80.65 -64.15 -25.03
CA ASP A 69 -80.01 -62.87 -24.69
C ASP A 69 -78.90 -63.01 -23.63
N ARG A 70 -78.94 -64.07 -22.81
CA ARG A 70 -77.85 -64.43 -21.89
C ARG A 70 -76.57 -64.84 -22.61
N LEU A 71 -76.68 -65.42 -23.81
CA LEU A 71 -75.53 -65.75 -24.65
C LEU A 71 -74.91 -64.48 -25.25
N LYS A 72 -75.73 -63.55 -25.75
CA LYS A 72 -75.26 -62.25 -26.28
C LYS A 72 -74.56 -61.41 -25.20
N GLU A 73 -75.10 -61.40 -23.99
CA GLU A 73 -74.49 -60.74 -22.82
C GLU A 73 -73.13 -61.36 -22.48
N GLY A 74 -73.05 -62.69 -22.38
CA GLY A 74 -71.80 -63.41 -22.13
C GLY A 74 -70.71 -63.07 -23.14
N ILE A 75 -71.04 -63.04 -24.44
CA ILE A 75 -70.11 -62.67 -25.52
C ILE A 75 -69.51 -61.27 -25.30
N SER A 76 -70.32 -60.31 -24.87
CA SER A 76 -69.87 -58.94 -24.60
C SER A 76 -68.92 -58.86 -23.39
N ILE A 77 -69.16 -59.65 -22.34
CA ILE A 77 -68.31 -59.71 -21.14
C ILE A 77 -66.95 -60.33 -21.48
N ASN A 78 -66.96 -61.47 -22.18
CA ASN A 78 -65.72 -62.17 -22.55
C ASN A 78 -64.88 -61.40 -23.57
N ARG A 79 -65.48 -60.45 -24.30
CA ARG A 79 -64.73 -59.51 -25.14
C ARG A 79 -63.72 -58.71 -24.33
N GLY A 80 -64.06 -58.28 -23.11
CA GLY A 80 -63.15 -57.56 -22.21
C GLY A 80 -61.93 -58.40 -21.82
N LEU A 81 -62.16 -59.64 -21.38
CA LEU A 81 -61.09 -60.58 -21.01
C LEU A 81 -60.24 -61.03 -22.20
N LEU A 82 -60.85 -61.20 -23.38
CA LEU A 82 -60.15 -61.52 -24.61
C LEU A 82 -59.22 -60.38 -25.03
N SER A 83 -59.72 -59.13 -25.05
CA SER A 83 -58.89 -57.95 -25.34
C SER A 83 -57.77 -57.79 -24.32
N LEU A 84 -58.03 -58.04 -23.03
CA LEU A 84 -57.01 -58.04 -21.98
C LEU A 84 -55.92 -59.10 -22.27
N GLY A 85 -56.33 -60.29 -22.71
CA GLY A 85 -55.41 -61.36 -23.10
C GLY A 85 -54.54 -61.01 -24.31
N ASN A 86 -55.09 -60.29 -25.29
CA ASN A 86 -54.35 -59.79 -26.45
C ASN A 86 -53.31 -58.73 -26.03
N VAL A 87 -53.69 -57.78 -25.17
CA VAL A 87 -52.77 -56.76 -24.63
C VAL A 87 -51.63 -57.41 -23.85
N ILE A 88 -51.93 -58.35 -22.96
CA ILE A 88 -50.92 -59.08 -22.19
C ILE A 88 -49.96 -59.86 -23.09
N SER A 89 -50.49 -60.48 -24.16
CA SER A 89 -49.67 -61.22 -25.11
C SER A 89 -48.76 -60.30 -25.92
N ALA A 90 -49.26 -59.13 -26.34
CA ALA A 90 -48.47 -58.15 -27.07
C ALA A 90 -47.34 -57.55 -26.21
N LEU A 91 -47.60 -57.36 -24.91
CA LEU A 91 -46.62 -56.78 -23.97
C LEU A 91 -45.63 -57.82 -23.42
N GLY A 92 -46.02 -59.09 -23.30
CA GLY A 92 -45.20 -60.15 -22.72
C GLY A 92 -44.23 -60.82 -23.71
N ASP A 93 -44.33 -60.52 -25.00
CA ASP A 93 -43.46 -61.06 -26.06
C ASP A 93 -42.32 -60.08 -26.38
N GLU A 94 -41.10 -60.37 -25.92
CA GLU A 94 -39.93 -59.49 -26.13
C GLU A 94 -39.57 -59.33 -27.62
N SER A 95 -39.97 -60.26 -28.50
CA SER A 95 -39.73 -60.17 -29.95
C SER A 95 -40.59 -59.10 -30.64
N LYS A 96 -41.68 -58.66 -30.00
CA LYS A 96 -42.65 -57.68 -30.53
C LYS A 96 -42.57 -56.32 -29.82
N LYS A 97 -41.45 -56.02 -29.19
CA LYS A 97 -41.20 -54.78 -28.45
C LYS A 97 -41.27 -53.58 -29.42
N GLY A 98 -42.29 -52.74 -29.26
CA GLY A 98 -42.58 -51.60 -30.16
C GLY A 98 -43.72 -51.82 -31.14
N SER A 99 -44.34 -53.02 -31.16
CA SER A 99 -45.56 -53.28 -31.91
C SER A 99 -46.79 -52.59 -31.30
N PHE A 100 -47.82 -52.38 -32.11
CA PHE A 100 -49.08 -51.77 -31.68
C PHE A 100 -49.77 -52.62 -30.60
N VAL A 101 -49.99 -52.03 -29.42
CA VAL A 101 -50.72 -52.68 -28.32
C VAL A 101 -52.20 -52.26 -28.38
N PRO A 102 -53.14 -53.20 -28.50
CA PRO A 102 -54.55 -52.91 -28.79
C PRO A 102 -55.36 -52.53 -27.54
N TYR A 103 -54.93 -51.52 -26.77
CA TYR A 103 -55.66 -51.08 -25.58
C TYR A 103 -57.09 -50.62 -25.89
N ARG A 104 -57.33 -50.14 -27.11
CA ARG A 104 -58.62 -49.56 -27.54
C ARG A 104 -59.72 -50.58 -27.81
N ASP A 105 -59.40 -51.88 -27.87
CA ASP A 105 -60.35 -52.94 -28.26
C ASP A 105 -61.47 -53.17 -27.23
N SER A 106 -61.22 -52.80 -25.96
CA SER A 106 -62.21 -52.85 -24.88
C SER A 106 -62.11 -51.63 -23.96
N LYS A 107 -63.21 -51.28 -23.28
CA LYS A 107 -63.20 -50.22 -22.26
C LYS A 107 -62.28 -50.58 -21.08
N LEU A 108 -62.22 -51.86 -20.71
CA LEU A 108 -61.38 -52.38 -19.63
C LEU A 108 -59.89 -52.12 -19.90
N THR A 109 -59.39 -52.53 -21.07
CA THR A 109 -57.99 -52.35 -21.46
C THR A 109 -57.59 -50.89 -21.63
N ARG A 110 -58.54 -49.99 -21.95
CA ARG A 110 -58.31 -48.54 -21.96
C ARG A 110 -58.14 -47.97 -20.56
N LEU A 111 -58.97 -48.41 -19.61
CA LEU A 111 -58.90 -47.96 -18.22
C LEU A 111 -57.64 -48.47 -17.51
N LEU A 112 -57.18 -49.66 -17.88
CA LEU A 112 -55.98 -50.31 -17.31
C LEU A 112 -54.70 -50.07 -18.13
N GLN A 113 -54.73 -49.15 -19.09
CA GLN A 113 -53.59 -48.88 -19.95
C GLN A 113 -52.34 -48.45 -19.16
N ASP A 114 -52.52 -47.63 -18.11
CA ASP A 114 -51.42 -47.24 -17.23
C ASP A 114 -50.91 -48.42 -16.39
N SER A 115 -51.80 -49.35 -16.03
CA SER A 115 -51.49 -50.55 -15.23
C SER A 115 -50.75 -51.63 -16.02
N LEU A 116 -50.87 -51.69 -17.34
CA LEU A 116 -50.25 -52.71 -18.17
C LEU A 116 -49.24 -52.06 -19.12
N GLY A 117 -47.95 -52.14 -18.81
CA GLY A 117 -46.87 -51.54 -19.61
C GLY A 117 -46.69 -50.02 -19.47
N GLY A 118 -47.44 -49.37 -18.57
CA GLY A 118 -47.44 -47.92 -18.36
C GLY A 118 -46.79 -47.47 -17.05
N ASN A 119 -47.24 -46.31 -16.56
CA ASN A 119 -46.79 -45.67 -15.32
C ASN A 119 -47.60 -46.17 -14.11
N SER A 120 -47.35 -47.41 -13.68
CA SER A 120 -48.03 -48.01 -12.52
C SER A 120 -47.21 -49.15 -11.93
N HIS A 121 -47.29 -49.33 -10.61
CA HIS A 121 -46.96 -50.60 -9.98
C HIS A 121 -48.17 -51.51 -10.03
N THR A 122 -48.04 -52.69 -10.66
CA THR A 122 -49.17 -53.56 -10.95
C THR A 122 -48.94 -54.95 -10.39
N LEU A 123 -49.93 -55.45 -9.65
CA LEU A 123 -49.97 -56.80 -9.08
C LEU A 123 -51.18 -57.53 -9.66
N MET A 124 -50.98 -58.77 -10.11
CA MET A 124 -52.05 -59.64 -10.57
C MET A 124 -52.19 -60.83 -9.61
N ILE A 125 -53.41 -61.10 -9.15
CA ILE A 125 -53.75 -62.26 -8.32
C ILE A 125 -54.52 -63.24 -9.20
N ALA A 126 -53.99 -64.45 -9.37
CA ALA A 126 -54.60 -65.52 -10.15
C ALA A 126 -55.33 -66.49 -9.21
N CYS A 127 -56.66 -66.39 -9.14
CA CYS A 127 -57.50 -67.27 -8.32
C CYS A 127 -57.79 -68.58 -9.08
N VAL A 128 -57.45 -69.72 -8.51
CA VAL A 128 -57.64 -71.05 -9.13
C VAL A 128 -58.39 -71.99 -8.19
N SER A 129 -59.06 -72.98 -8.77
CA SER A 129 -59.77 -74.01 -8.00
C SER A 129 -58.95 -75.30 -7.94
N PRO A 130 -58.84 -75.95 -6.77
CA PRO A 130 -58.13 -77.22 -6.63
C PRO A 130 -58.95 -78.43 -7.08
N ALA A 131 -60.23 -78.25 -7.48
CA ALA A 131 -61.10 -79.37 -7.87
C ALA A 131 -60.75 -79.91 -9.26
N ASP A 132 -60.76 -81.24 -9.40
CA ASP A 132 -60.45 -81.94 -10.65
C ASP A 132 -61.36 -81.51 -11.81
N SER A 133 -62.62 -81.18 -11.52
CA SER A 133 -63.58 -80.68 -12.51
C SER A 133 -63.16 -79.36 -13.17
N ASN A 134 -62.28 -78.61 -12.53
CA ASN A 134 -61.81 -77.28 -12.97
C ASN A 134 -60.38 -77.28 -13.51
N ILE A 135 -59.74 -78.44 -13.65
CA ILE A 135 -58.32 -78.56 -14.02
C ILE A 135 -57.96 -77.76 -15.30
N GLU A 136 -58.81 -77.83 -16.33
CA GLU A 136 -58.58 -77.09 -17.58
C GLU A 136 -58.58 -75.57 -17.39
N GLU A 137 -59.49 -75.03 -16.56
CA GLU A 137 -59.59 -73.59 -16.31
C GLU A 137 -58.48 -73.10 -15.38
N THR A 138 -58.07 -73.93 -14.43
CA THR A 138 -56.89 -73.70 -13.59
C THR A 138 -55.63 -73.58 -14.46
N ILE A 139 -55.42 -74.50 -15.41
CA ILE A 139 -54.27 -74.44 -16.35
C ILE A 139 -54.33 -73.17 -17.21
N ASN A 140 -55.51 -72.81 -17.74
CA ASN A 140 -55.68 -71.60 -18.55
C ASN A 140 -55.31 -70.33 -17.76
N THR A 141 -55.77 -70.24 -16.51
CA THR A 141 -55.51 -69.12 -15.60
C THR A 141 -54.02 -68.99 -15.28
N LEU A 142 -53.35 -70.11 -14.98
CA LEU A 142 -51.90 -70.12 -14.71
C LEU A 142 -51.07 -69.72 -15.94
N ARG A 143 -51.43 -70.20 -17.14
CA ARG A 143 -50.78 -69.78 -18.40
C ARG A 143 -51.00 -68.29 -18.70
N TYR A 144 -52.15 -67.75 -18.30
CA TYR A 144 -52.43 -66.33 -18.42
C TYR A 144 -51.55 -65.50 -17.48
N ALA A 145 -51.42 -65.94 -16.22
CA ALA A 145 -50.54 -65.31 -15.23
C ALA A 145 -49.05 -65.37 -15.64
N ASP A 146 -48.59 -66.48 -16.22
CA ASP A 146 -47.20 -66.59 -16.72
C ASP A 146 -46.89 -65.54 -17.81
N ARG A 147 -47.84 -65.29 -18.72
CA ARG A 147 -47.69 -64.23 -19.74
C ARG A 147 -47.70 -62.84 -19.11
N ALA A 148 -48.62 -62.58 -18.18
CA ALA A 148 -48.70 -61.29 -17.49
C ALA A 148 -47.43 -60.95 -16.70
N ARG A 149 -46.78 -61.95 -16.10
CA ARG A 149 -45.50 -61.81 -15.38
C ARG A 149 -44.37 -61.22 -16.23
N LYS A 150 -44.40 -61.39 -17.55
CA LYS A 150 -43.34 -60.93 -18.46
C LYS A 150 -43.42 -59.42 -18.78
N ILE A 151 -44.51 -58.75 -18.41
CA ILE A 151 -44.73 -57.34 -18.69
C ILE A 151 -43.87 -56.46 -17.76
N LYS A 152 -43.16 -55.48 -18.34
CA LYS A 152 -42.32 -54.52 -17.60
C LYS A 152 -42.96 -53.12 -17.62
N ASN A 153 -43.39 -52.63 -16.46
CA ASN A 153 -43.90 -51.28 -16.29
C ASN A 153 -42.78 -50.26 -16.03
N LYS A 154 -43.05 -48.97 -16.27
CA LYS A 154 -42.12 -47.85 -16.01
C LYS A 154 -42.75 -46.83 -15.05
N PRO A 155 -42.82 -47.14 -13.75
CA PRO A 155 -43.37 -46.21 -12.76
C PRO A 155 -42.47 -44.98 -12.61
N ILE A 156 -43.06 -43.78 -12.70
CA ILE A 156 -42.41 -42.49 -12.48
C ILE A 156 -43.19 -41.70 -11.40
N LEU A 157 -42.49 -40.80 -10.72
CA LEU A 157 -43.07 -39.97 -9.67
C LEU A 157 -43.95 -38.87 -10.29
N ASN A 158 -45.23 -38.87 -9.97
CA ASN A 158 -46.20 -37.92 -10.53
C ASN A 158 -46.13 -36.58 -9.77
N VAL A 159 -45.25 -35.68 -10.22
CA VAL A 159 -45.10 -34.30 -9.72
C VAL A 159 -45.63 -33.33 -10.77
N ASP A 160 -46.26 -32.23 -10.36
CA ASP A 160 -46.76 -31.20 -11.28
C ASP A 160 -45.61 -30.57 -12.11
N PRO A 161 -45.61 -30.69 -13.45
CA PRO A 161 -44.60 -30.09 -14.32
C PRO A 161 -44.47 -28.57 -14.17
N ARG A 162 -45.56 -27.87 -13.80
CA ARG A 162 -45.57 -26.41 -13.61
C ARG A 162 -44.81 -26.00 -12.36
N ALA A 163 -44.86 -26.82 -11.31
CA ALA A 163 -44.14 -26.57 -10.06
C ALA A 163 -42.62 -26.72 -10.25
N VAL A 164 -42.20 -27.73 -11.03
CA VAL A 164 -40.79 -27.96 -11.38
C VAL A 164 -40.22 -26.77 -12.16
N GLU A 165 -40.94 -26.29 -13.17
CA GLU A 165 -40.49 -25.15 -13.99
C GLU A 165 -40.48 -23.83 -13.19
N MET A 166 -41.48 -23.60 -12.34
CA MET A 166 -41.52 -22.42 -11.48
C MET A 166 -40.36 -22.39 -10.47
N LYS A 167 -39.97 -23.55 -9.94
CA LYS A 167 -38.82 -23.69 -9.04
C LYS A 167 -37.52 -23.36 -9.77
N ARG A 168 -37.34 -23.86 -11.00
CA ARG A 168 -36.19 -23.55 -11.87
C ARG A 168 -36.08 -22.05 -12.15
N LEU A 169 -37.19 -21.43 -12.56
CA LEU A 169 -37.26 -19.98 -12.84
C LEU A 169 -36.95 -19.13 -11.60
N ARG A 170 -37.50 -19.48 -10.43
CA ARG A 170 -37.20 -18.78 -9.17
C ARG A 170 -35.71 -18.87 -8.80
N GLN A 171 -35.08 -20.01 -9.07
CA GLN A 171 -33.66 -20.21 -8.78
C GLN A 171 -32.76 -19.38 -9.70
N GLN A 172 -33.12 -19.28 -10.98
CA GLN A 172 -32.45 -18.38 -11.94
C GLN A 172 -32.62 -16.90 -11.59
N VAL A 173 -33.83 -16.49 -11.19
CA VAL A 173 -34.10 -15.11 -10.74
C VAL A 173 -33.25 -14.78 -9.51
N ARG A 174 -33.14 -15.71 -8.56
CA ARG A 174 -32.33 -15.52 -7.33
C ARG A 174 -30.82 -15.39 -7.62
N SER A 175 -30.29 -16.16 -8.57
CA SER A 175 -28.87 -16.06 -8.96
C SER A 175 -28.58 -14.76 -9.73
N LEU A 176 -29.52 -14.29 -10.56
CA LEU A 176 -29.45 -12.99 -11.21
C LEU A 176 -29.47 -11.84 -10.20
N PHE A 177 -30.40 -11.86 -9.24
CA PHE A 177 -30.47 -10.85 -8.17
C PHE A 177 -29.22 -10.86 -7.28
N GLY A 178 -28.67 -12.03 -6.94
CA GLY A 178 -27.44 -12.10 -6.14
C GLY A 178 -26.24 -11.43 -6.82
N VAL A 179 -26.14 -11.55 -8.14
CA VAL A 179 -25.05 -10.90 -8.89
C VAL A 179 -25.31 -9.41 -9.12
N LEU A 180 -26.56 -9.00 -9.34
CA LEU A 180 -26.90 -7.59 -9.35
C LEU A 180 -26.58 -6.92 -8.01
N GLY A 181 -26.82 -7.61 -6.90
CA GLY A 181 -26.47 -7.14 -5.56
C GLY A 181 -24.97 -6.99 -5.34
N LEU A 182 -24.17 -7.96 -5.80
CA LEU A 182 -22.70 -7.87 -5.74
C LEU A 182 -22.14 -6.75 -6.62
N LEU A 183 -22.68 -6.56 -7.83
CA LEU A 183 -22.31 -5.45 -8.72
C LEU A 183 -22.69 -4.10 -8.09
N GLY A 184 -23.87 -4.01 -7.48
CA GLY A 184 -24.32 -2.81 -6.76
C GLY A 184 -23.44 -2.48 -5.55
N ALA A 185 -23.09 -3.48 -4.73
CA ALA A 185 -22.19 -3.28 -3.59
C ALA A 185 -20.77 -2.84 -4.04
N PHE A 186 -20.28 -3.39 -5.15
CA PHE A 186 -19.00 -3.00 -5.73
C PHE A 186 -19.03 -1.55 -6.25
N GLN A 187 -20.13 -1.14 -6.88
CA GLN A 187 -20.36 0.24 -7.34
C GLN A 187 -20.34 1.25 -6.18
N ILE A 188 -21.06 0.98 -5.09
CA ILE A 188 -21.10 1.85 -3.90
C ILE A 188 -19.73 1.97 -3.25
N THR A 189 -19.00 0.86 -3.14
CA THR A 189 -17.65 0.85 -2.57
C THR A 189 -16.69 1.68 -3.43
N MET A 190 -16.83 1.59 -4.77
CA MET A 190 -16.09 2.43 -5.73
C MET A 190 -16.35 3.92 -5.51
N GLU A 191 -17.61 4.33 -5.43
CA GLU A 191 -18.01 5.74 -5.22
C GLU A 191 -17.42 6.29 -3.92
N GLN A 192 -17.53 5.53 -2.82
CA GLN A 192 -16.93 5.93 -1.54
C GLN A 192 -15.40 6.06 -1.59
N THR A 193 -14.71 5.17 -2.31
CA THR A 193 -13.25 5.29 -2.48
C THR A 193 -12.86 6.49 -3.33
N ASN A 194 -13.64 6.81 -4.37
CA ASN A 194 -13.39 7.96 -5.23
C ASN A 194 -13.61 9.28 -4.50
N GLU A 195 -14.66 9.41 -3.68
CA GLU A 195 -14.90 10.60 -2.84
C GLU A 195 -13.75 10.86 -1.86
N LYS A 196 -13.27 9.81 -1.17
CA LYS A 196 -12.12 9.93 -0.26
C LYS A 196 -10.84 10.36 -0.96
N LEU A 197 -10.57 9.81 -2.15
CA LEU A 197 -9.42 10.19 -2.97
C LEU A 197 -9.53 11.63 -3.48
N GLN A 198 -10.73 12.07 -3.86
CA GLN A 198 -10.98 13.46 -4.26
C GLN A 198 -10.72 14.45 -3.13
N SER A 199 -11.22 14.18 -1.92
CA SER A 199 -10.95 15.03 -0.74
C SER A 199 -9.45 15.19 -0.49
N LYS A 200 -8.70 14.07 -0.51
CA LYS A 200 -7.25 14.08 -0.26
C LYS A 200 -6.45 14.78 -1.37
N LEU A 201 -6.95 14.73 -2.60
CA LEU A 201 -6.35 15.45 -3.73
C LEU A 201 -6.50 16.96 -3.56
N GLU A 202 -7.68 17.40 -3.09
CA GLU A 202 -7.98 18.81 -2.88
C GLU A 202 -7.14 19.40 -1.74
N GLU A 203 -6.96 18.65 -0.64
CA GLU A 203 -6.05 19.02 0.45
C GLU A 203 -4.60 19.22 -0.04
N LEU A 204 -4.08 18.28 -0.83
CA LEU A 204 -2.74 18.38 -1.41
C LEU A 204 -2.62 19.55 -2.42
N ARG A 205 -3.70 19.85 -3.13
CA ARG A 205 -3.75 20.97 -4.09
C ARG A 205 -3.68 22.31 -3.37
N GLN A 206 -4.47 22.48 -2.32
CA GLN A 206 -4.44 23.67 -1.47
C GLN A 206 -3.04 23.85 -0.84
N HIS A 207 -2.43 22.76 -0.35
CA HIS A 207 -1.07 22.82 0.19
C HIS A 207 -0.04 23.21 -0.88
N ALA A 208 -0.16 22.72 -2.11
CA ALA A 208 0.73 23.10 -3.21
C ALA A 208 0.56 24.57 -3.63
N GLU A 209 -0.68 25.10 -3.61
CA GLU A 209 -0.97 26.51 -3.88
C GLU A 209 -0.45 27.44 -2.79
N ILE A 210 -0.54 27.06 -1.51
CA ILE A 210 0.00 27.84 -0.38
C ILE A 210 1.54 27.91 -0.45
N CYS A 211 2.20 26.84 -0.89
CA CYS A 211 3.65 26.83 -1.10
C CYS A 211 4.10 27.52 -2.40
N ALA A 212 3.18 27.90 -3.29
CA ALA A 212 3.48 28.54 -4.57
C ALA A 212 3.50 30.08 -4.45
N ASP A 213 4.47 30.61 -3.70
CA ASP A 213 4.79 32.04 -3.77
C ASP A 213 5.33 32.38 -5.18
N PRO A 214 4.80 33.41 -5.88
CA PRO A 214 5.29 33.85 -7.19
C PRO A 214 6.80 34.14 -7.26
N GLN A 215 7.44 34.46 -6.12
CA GLN A 215 8.87 34.73 -6.03
C GLN A 215 9.72 33.48 -5.69
N ALA A 216 9.10 32.35 -5.33
CA ALA A 216 9.79 31.16 -4.80
C ALA A 216 9.54 29.88 -5.63
N LYS A 217 9.44 29.99 -6.96
CA LYS A 217 9.27 28.83 -7.87
C LYS A 217 10.37 27.77 -7.77
N ASP A 218 11.54 28.11 -7.21
CA ASP A 218 12.66 27.20 -6.96
C ASP A 218 12.79 26.74 -5.49
N SER A 219 11.79 27.02 -4.63
CA SER A 219 11.81 26.54 -3.25
C SER A 219 11.76 25.00 -3.20
N PRO A 220 12.61 24.34 -2.38
CA PRO A 220 12.54 22.91 -2.13
C PRO A 220 11.17 22.44 -1.65
N GLU A 221 10.46 23.26 -0.85
CA GLU A 221 9.12 22.95 -0.35
C GLU A 221 8.07 22.97 -1.48
N ALA A 222 8.16 23.92 -2.40
CA ALA A 222 7.25 24.02 -3.54
C ALA A 222 7.41 22.81 -4.49
N TYR A 223 8.64 22.41 -4.78
CA TYR A 223 8.92 21.25 -5.63
C TYR A 223 8.45 19.93 -4.99
N THR A 224 8.61 19.79 -3.66
CA THR A 224 8.09 18.61 -2.93
C THR A 224 6.57 18.55 -2.91
N ALA A 225 5.90 19.67 -2.62
CA ALA A 225 4.45 19.76 -2.61
C ALA A 225 3.86 19.46 -4.01
N GLN A 226 4.48 20.01 -5.06
CA GLN A 226 4.04 19.78 -6.44
C GLN A 226 4.27 18.33 -6.90
N HIS A 227 5.38 17.71 -6.52
CA HIS A 227 5.62 16.28 -6.77
C HIS A 227 4.58 15.39 -6.07
N ALA A 228 4.30 15.66 -4.79
CA ALA A 228 3.29 14.93 -4.02
C ALA A 228 1.89 15.03 -4.65
N LEU A 229 1.50 16.23 -5.11
CA LEU A 229 0.24 16.44 -5.81
C LEU A 229 0.16 15.64 -7.11
N ARG A 230 1.20 15.73 -7.96
CA ARG A 230 1.26 14.98 -9.23
C ARG A 230 1.21 13.47 -9.01
N GLN A 231 1.91 12.97 -7.98
CA GLN A 231 1.91 11.56 -7.61
C GLN A 231 0.52 11.11 -7.14
N ALA A 232 -0.17 11.92 -6.35
CA ALA A 232 -1.53 11.63 -5.89
C ALA A 232 -2.54 11.63 -7.07
N GLN A 233 -2.40 12.54 -8.03
CA GLN A 233 -3.23 12.58 -9.24
C GLN A 233 -3.08 11.31 -10.07
N MET A 234 -1.85 10.92 -10.40
CA MET A 234 -1.61 9.68 -11.15
C MET A 234 -2.05 8.43 -10.38
N SER A 235 -1.89 8.42 -9.05
CA SER A 235 -2.37 7.31 -8.21
C SER A 235 -3.89 7.19 -8.22
N LYS A 236 -4.62 8.32 -8.22
CA LYS A 236 -6.08 8.35 -8.31
C LYS A 236 -6.55 7.79 -9.67
N GLU A 237 -5.97 8.29 -10.76
CA GLU A 237 -6.26 7.80 -12.12
C GLU A 237 -6.00 6.29 -12.25
N LEU A 238 -4.92 5.78 -11.63
CA LEU A 238 -4.60 4.35 -11.65
C LEU A 238 -5.63 3.50 -10.91
N ILE A 239 -6.11 3.97 -9.75
CA ILE A 239 -7.13 3.28 -8.95
C ILE A 239 -8.46 3.26 -9.70
N GLU A 240 -8.89 4.41 -10.24
CA GLU A 240 -10.11 4.51 -11.05
C GLU A 240 -10.05 3.58 -12.26
N LEU A 241 -8.94 3.57 -12.99
CA LEU A 241 -8.73 2.71 -14.14
C LEU A 241 -8.73 1.21 -13.77
N ASN A 242 -8.11 0.82 -12.66
CA ASN A 242 -8.13 -0.57 -12.18
C ASN A 242 -9.54 -1.02 -11.79
N ASN A 243 -10.32 -0.14 -11.14
CA ASN A 243 -11.67 -0.47 -10.73
C ASN A 243 -12.61 -0.67 -11.93
N VAL A 244 -12.53 0.23 -12.94
CA VAL A 244 -13.30 0.11 -14.19
C VAL A 244 -12.88 -1.15 -14.97
N LEU A 245 -11.58 -1.46 -15.01
CA LEU A 245 -11.07 -2.69 -15.60
C LEU A 245 -11.66 -3.93 -14.92
N ALA A 246 -11.63 -3.99 -13.58
CA ALA A 246 -12.14 -5.13 -12.83
C ALA A 246 -13.64 -5.36 -13.10
N LEU A 247 -14.45 -4.29 -13.16
CA LEU A 247 -15.87 -4.37 -13.49
C LEU A 247 -16.10 -4.88 -14.92
N LYS A 248 -15.40 -4.31 -15.90
CA LYS A 248 -15.54 -4.71 -17.31
C LYS A 248 -15.05 -6.14 -17.55
N GLU A 249 -13.96 -6.56 -16.91
CA GLU A 249 -13.47 -7.95 -16.98
C GLU A 249 -14.44 -8.95 -16.33
N ALA A 250 -15.01 -8.61 -15.17
CA ALA A 250 -16.02 -9.43 -14.52
C ALA A 250 -17.29 -9.55 -15.38
N PHE A 251 -17.71 -8.47 -16.02
CA PHE A 251 -18.85 -8.45 -16.93
C PHE A 251 -18.59 -9.34 -18.17
N VAL A 252 -17.44 -9.20 -18.82
CA VAL A 252 -17.04 -10.06 -19.95
C VAL A 252 -17.01 -11.52 -19.52
N LYS A 253 -16.37 -11.85 -18.38
CA LYS A 253 -16.30 -13.21 -17.87
C LYS A 253 -17.68 -13.83 -17.69
N LYS A 254 -18.63 -13.06 -17.17
CA LYS A 254 -20.00 -13.54 -16.97
C LYS A 254 -20.79 -13.69 -18.27
N MET A 255 -20.60 -12.78 -19.22
CA MET A 255 -21.18 -12.90 -20.56
C MET A 255 -20.62 -14.12 -21.30
N CYS A 256 -19.31 -14.38 -21.23
CA CYS A 256 -18.70 -15.58 -21.80
C CYS A 256 -19.20 -16.88 -21.13
N GLN A 257 -19.43 -16.89 -19.82
CA GLN A 257 -20.04 -18.04 -19.14
C GLN A 257 -21.46 -18.33 -19.63
N ASN A 258 -22.27 -17.29 -19.83
CA ASN A 258 -23.59 -17.45 -20.44
C ASN A 258 -23.48 -17.95 -21.90
N ASP A 259 -22.52 -17.43 -22.67
CA ASP A 259 -22.32 -17.86 -24.06
C ASP A 259 -21.87 -19.33 -24.17
N ASN A 260 -21.03 -19.83 -23.25
CA ASN A 260 -20.62 -21.24 -23.22
C ASN A 260 -21.82 -22.20 -23.03
N HIS A 261 -22.89 -21.77 -22.37
CA HIS A 261 -24.13 -22.55 -22.25
C HIS A 261 -25.03 -22.42 -23.48
N LEU A 262 -24.94 -21.31 -24.24
CA LEU A 262 -25.68 -21.08 -25.47
C LEU A 262 -24.97 -21.62 -26.74
N GLU A 263 -23.73 -22.07 -26.63
CA GLU A 263 -22.92 -22.59 -27.73
C GLU A 263 -23.43 -23.94 -28.27
N PRO A 264 -23.69 -24.97 -27.42
CA PRO A 264 -24.26 -26.24 -27.89
C PRO A 264 -25.65 -26.06 -28.49
N MET A 265 -26.44 -25.18 -27.88
CA MET A 265 -27.79 -24.82 -28.34
C MET A 265 -27.75 -24.09 -29.69
N GLN A 266 -26.67 -23.35 -29.99
CA GLN A 266 -26.48 -22.71 -31.29
C GLN A 266 -26.20 -23.76 -32.36
N THR A 267 -25.30 -24.70 -32.11
CA THR A 267 -25.00 -25.78 -33.06
C THR A 267 -26.27 -26.58 -33.38
N GLU A 268 -27.05 -26.90 -32.35
CA GLU A 268 -28.35 -27.57 -32.49
C GLU A 268 -29.37 -26.71 -33.28
N TYR A 269 -29.45 -25.40 -33.05
CA TYR A 269 -30.31 -24.52 -33.85
C TYR A 269 -29.83 -24.37 -35.29
N GLN A 270 -28.52 -24.35 -35.53
CA GLN A 270 -27.93 -24.25 -36.86
C GLN A 270 -28.25 -25.51 -37.69
N GLU A 271 -28.10 -26.69 -37.08
CA GLU A 271 -28.47 -27.98 -37.65
C GLU A 271 -29.97 -28.09 -37.87
N ASN A 272 -30.79 -27.63 -36.92
CA ASN A 272 -32.24 -27.60 -37.06
C ASN A 272 -32.69 -26.67 -38.20
N ILE A 273 -32.07 -25.49 -38.36
CA ILE A 273 -32.33 -24.59 -39.49
C ILE A 273 -32.02 -25.30 -40.82
N GLN A 274 -30.89 -26.01 -40.91
CA GLN A 274 -30.52 -26.77 -42.12
C GLN A 274 -31.52 -27.90 -42.40
N SER A 275 -31.93 -28.66 -41.38
CA SER A 275 -32.93 -29.73 -41.50
C SER A 275 -34.31 -29.21 -41.92
N LEU A 276 -34.75 -28.10 -41.32
CA LEU A 276 -36.00 -27.43 -41.66
C LEU A 276 -35.95 -26.84 -43.08
N GLN A 277 -34.83 -26.25 -43.50
CA GLN A 277 -34.62 -25.80 -44.88
C GLN A 277 -34.69 -26.96 -45.88
N ALA A 278 -34.07 -28.09 -45.58
CA ALA A 278 -34.11 -29.28 -46.44
C ALA A 278 -35.53 -29.85 -46.56
N SER A 279 -36.27 -29.88 -45.45
CA SER A 279 -37.67 -30.35 -45.41
C SER A 279 -38.62 -29.38 -46.12
N VAL A 280 -38.41 -28.07 -45.99
CA VAL A 280 -39.15 -27.06 -46.76
C VAL A 280 -38.86 -27.20 -48.26
N GLY A 281 -37.60 -27.47 -48.63
CA GLY A 281 -37.19 -27.72 -50.02
C GLY A 281 -37.80 -28.99 -50.61
N SER A 282 -37.86 -30.10 -49.87
CA SER A 282 -38.48 -31.34 -50.34
C SER A 282 -39.99 -31.21 -50.53
N LEU A 283 -40.69 -30.57 -49.59
CA LEU A 283 -42.13 -30.30 -49.70
C LEU A 283 -42.45 -29.30 -50.82
N GLN A 284 -41.57 -28.34 -51.09
CA GLN A 284 -41.71 -27.44 -52.24
C GLN A 284 -41.55 -28.18 -53.56
N LYS A 285 -40.62 -29.12 -53.64
CA LYS A 285 -40.44 -29.98 -54.82
C LYS A 285 -41.66 -30.89 -55.04
N GLU A 286 -42.16 -31.54 -53.99
CA GLU A 286 -43.40 -32.35 -54.06
C GLU A 286 -44.61 -31.51 -54.49
N LYS A 287 -44.70 -30.25 -54.02
CA LYS A 287 -45.71 -29.30 -54.46
C LYS A 287 -45.57 -28.98 -55.95
N GLU A 288 -44.36 -28.71 -56.45
CA GLU A 288 -44.11 -28.44 -57.88
C GLU A 288 -44.47 -29.64 -58.76
N ASP A 289 -44.07 -30.85 -58.35
CA ASP A 289 -44.40 -32.10 -59.04
C ASP A 289 -45.93 -32.32 -59.09
N LEU A 290 -46.65 -32.04 -58.00
CA LEU A 290 -48.11 -32.11 -57.95
C LEU A 290 -48.79 -31.04 -58.80
N ILE A 291 -48.24 -29.82 -58.88
CA ILE A 291 -48.72 -28.75 -59.76
C ILE A 291 -48.54 -29.16 -61.22
N GLN A 292 -47.36 -29.67 -61.59
CA GLN A 292 -47.10 -30.17 -62.95
C GLN A 292 -48.02 -31.34 -63.30
N ALA A 293 -48.24 -32.27 -62.37
CA ALA A 293 -49.17 -33.38 -62.53
C ALA A 293 -50.65 -32.94 -62.64
N LEU A 294 -51.02 -31.80 -62.05
CA LEU A 294 -52.34 -31.18 -62.20
C LEU A 294 -52.47 -30.43 -63.54
N GLN A 295 -51.39 -29.85 -64.07
CA GLN A 295 -51.38 -29.21 -65.38
C GLN A 295 -51.43 -30.22 -66.52
N SER A 296 -50.76 -31.36 -66.41
CA SER A 296 -50.82 -32.45 -67.39
C SER A 296 -52.18 -33.16 -67.40
N ALA A 297 -52.79 -33.37 -66.23
CA ALA A 297 -54.11 -34.01 -66.08
C ALA A 297 -55.30 -33.15 -66.58
N LYS A 298 -55.11 -31.84 -66.82
CA LYS A 298 -56.16 -30.97 -67.41
C LYS A 298 -56.50 -31.31 -68.87
N LYS A 299 -55.72 -32.16 -69.55
CA LYS A 299 -55.97 -32.60 -70.93
C LYS A 299 -56.90 -33.83 -71.05
N ASP A 300 -57.20 -34.54 -69.95
CA ASP A 300 -58.01 -35.77 -69.95
C ASP A 300 -59.35 -35.60 -69.20
N THR A 301 -60.48 -35.81 -69.89
CA THR A 301 -61.85 -35.46 -69.43
C THR A 301 -62.40 -36.34 -68.29
N ASN A 302 -61.74 -37.43 -67.88
CA ASN A 302 -62.29 -38.45 -66.97
C ASN A 302 -61.62 -38.58 -65.57
N GLN A 303 -60.85 -37.59 -65.08
CA GLN A 303 -60.13 -37.68 -63.79
C GLN A 303 -60.53 -36.66 -62.70
N ALA A 304 -61.80 -36.24 -62.63
CA ALA A 304 -62.26 -35.23 -61.68
C ALA A 304 -61.92 -35.56 -60.19
N LYS A 305 -62.16 -36.80 -59.75
CA LYS A 305 -61.87 -37.25 -58.37
C LYS A 305 -60.39 -37.21 -58.01
N LEU A 306 -59.51 -37.61 -58.94
CA LEU A 306 -58.06 -37.63 -58.73
C LEU A 306 -57.50 -36.20 -58.67
N SER A 307 -58.07 -35.28 -59.46
CA SER A 307 -57.69 -33.87 -59.44
C SER A 307 -58.08 -33.17 -58.12
N GLU A 308 -59.22 -33.53 -57.55
CA GLU A 308 -59.71 -32.99 -56.27
C GLU A 308 -58.87 -33.50 -55.09
N GLN A 309 -58.49 -34.78 -55.11
CA GLN A 309 -57.60 -35.37 -54.12
C GLN A 309 -56.19 -34.75 -54.17
N ARG A 310 -55.65 -34.47 -55.37
CA ARG A 310 -54.39 -33.75 -55.56
C ARG A 310 -54.46 -32.30 -55.06
N ARG A 311 -55.59 -31.59 -55.24
CA ARG A 311 -55.80 -30.23 -54.70
C ARG A 311 -55.83 -30.19 -53.18
N LYS A 312 -56.54 -31.13 -52.52
CA LYS A 312 -56.52 -31.24 -51.05
C LYS A 312 -55.13 -31.50 -50.50
N ARG A 313 -54.37 -32.38 -51.15
CA ARG A 313 -52.97 -32.65 -50.78
C ARG A 313 -52.08 -31.42 -50.94
N LEU A 314 -52.29 -30.64 -52.00
CA LEU A 314 -51.58 -29.38 -52.24
C LEU A 314 -51.84 -28.35 -51.13
N GLN A 315 -53.10 -28.25 -50.69
CA GLN A 315 -53.51 -27.33 -49.63
C GLN A 315 -52.92 -27.75 -48.26
N GLU A 316 -52.84 -29.06 -47.98
CA GLU A 316 -52.12 -29.59 -46.80
C GLU A 316 -50.61 -29.26 -46.85
N LEU A 317 -49.96 -29.49 -48.00
CA LEU A 317 -48.54 -29.20 -48.20
C LEU A 317 -48.25 -27.70 -48.05
N GLU A 318 -49.12 -26.82 -48.54
CA GLU A 318 -49.01 -25.37 -48.34
C GLU A 318 -49.12 -24.96 -46.86
N GLY A 319 -50.03 -25.59 -46.11
CA GLY A 319 -50.14 -25.41 -44.66
C GLY A 319 -48.86 -25.84 -43.93
N GLN A 320 -48.29 -27.00 -44.28
CA GLN A 320 -47.06 -27.49 -43.67
C GLN A 320 -45.84 -26.62 -44.00
N ILE A 321 -45.72 -26.16 -45.26
CA ILE A 321 -44.64 -25.25 -45.68
C ILE A 321 -44.72 -23.91 -44.94
N THR A 322 -45.91 -23.34 -44.77
CA THR A 322 -46.08 -22.06 -44.06
C THR A 322 -45.73 -22.18 -42.58
N GLU A 323 -46.11 -23.28 -41.92
CA GLU A 323 -45.74 -23.54 -40.53
C GLU A 323 -44.23 -23.74 -40.35
N LEU A 324 -43.58 -24.52 -41.23
CA LEU A 324 -42.13 -24.73 -41.21
C LEU A 324 -41.36 -23.44 -41.50
N LYS A 325 -41.82 -22.62 -42.45
CA LYS A 325 -41.23 -21.29 -42.73
C LYS A 325 -41.33 -20.36 -41.52
N LYS A 326 -42.43 -20.40 -40.76
CA LYS A 326 -42.57 -19.62 -39.53
C LYS A 326 -41.55 -20.05 -38.46
N LYS A 327 -41.39 -21.36 -38.24
CA LYS A 327 -40.38 -21.92 -37.33
C LYS A 327 -38.95 -21.52 -37.73
N LEU A 328 -38.66 -21.54 -39.04
CA LEU A 328 -37.38 -21.09 -39.58
C LEU A 328 -37.11 -19.60 -39.28
N GLN A 329 -38.14 -18.77 -39.45
CA GLN A 329 -38.03 -17.32 -39.25
C GLN A 329 -37.78 -16.96 -37.78
N ASP A 330 -38.39 -17.69 -36.84
CA ASP A 330 -38.20 -17.49 -35.40
C ASP A 330 -36.78 -17.92 -34.95
N GLN A 331 -36.27 -19.05 -35.45
CA GLN A 331 -34.90 -19.49 -35.20
C GLN A 331 -33.86 -18.52 -35.78
N SER A 332 -34.11 -17.95 -36.97
CA SER A 332 -33.22 -16.97 -37.60
C SER A 332 -33.13 -15.65 -36.80
N LYS A 333 -34.24 -15.17 -36.21
CA LYS A 333 -34.23 -13.97 -35.35
C LYS A 333 -33.37 -14.18 -34.09
N LEU A 334 -33.44 -15.37 -33.50
CA LEU A 334 -32.67 -15.70 -32.30
C LEU A 334 -31.16 -15.68 -32.57
N LEU A 335 -30.75 -16.19 -33.74
CA LEU A 335 -29.37 -16.19 -34.21
C LEU A 335 -28.82 -14.75 -34.40
N LYS A 336 -29.62 -13.85 -35.00
CA LYS A 336 -29.26 -12.43 -35.13
C LYS A 336 -29.07 -11.73 -33.78
N LEU A 337 -29.90 -12.04 -32.79
CA LEU A 337 -29.77 -11.48 -31.44
C LEU A 337 -28.43 -11.91 -30.80
N LYS A 338 -28.04 -13.17 -30.98
CA LYS A 338 -26.74 -13.70 -30.50
C LYS A 338 -25.56 -13.02 -31.20
N GLU A 339 -25.59 -12.89 -32.52
CA GLU A 339 -24.54 -12.20 -33.29
C GLU A 339 -24.31 -10.76 -32.80
N SER A 340 -25.39 -10.03 -32.47
CA SER A 340 -25.29 -8.67 -31.93
C SER A 340 -24.62 -8.63 -30.54
N SER A 341 -24.83 -9.68 -29.73
CA SER A 341 -24.23 -9.83 -28.40
C SER A 341 -22.72 -10.13 -28.51
N VAL A 342 -22.32 -11.01 -29.43
CA VAL A 342 -20.91 -11.32 -29.73
C VAL A 342 -20.15 -10.09 -30.22
N ARG A 343 -20.75 -9.26 -31.11
CA ARG A 343 -20.14 -7.99 -31.54
C ARG A 343 -19.94 -7.01 -30.38
N SER A 344 -20.89 -6.97 -29.45
CA SER A 344 -20.79 -6.12 -28.26
C SER A 344 -19.67 -6.59 -27.32
N LEU A 345 -19.49 -7.91 -27.17
CA LEU A 345 -18.36 -8.48 -26.42
C LEU A 345 -17.01 -8.18 -27.07
N ALA A 346 -16.91 -8.25 -28.39
CA ALA A 346 -15.68 -7.92 -29.11
C ALA A 346 -15.27 -6.45 -28.88
N LYS A 347 -16.22 -5.51 -28.95
CA LYS A 347 -15.98 -4.09 -28.64
C LYS A 347 -15.51 -3.90 -27.19
N LEU A 348 -16.20 -4.53 -26.24
CA LEU A 348 -15.85 -4.42 -24.82
C LEU A 348 -14.45 -5.00 -24.53
N ASN A 349 -14.07 -6.09 -25.18
CA ASN A 349 -12.72 -6.64 -25.09
C ASN A 349 -11.66 -5.70 -25.67
N GLN A 350 -11.95 -5.02 -26.78
CA GLN A 350 -11.04 -4.03 -27.35
C GLN A 350 -10.84 -2.84 -26.40
N GLU A 351 -11.91 -2.36 -25.77
CA GLU A 351 -11.83 -1.32 -24.73
C GLU A 351 -11.00 -1.76 -23.52
N ILE A 352 -11.20 -3.00 -23.03
CA ILE A 352 -10.40 -3.58 -21.93
C ILE A 352 -8.90 -3.59 -22.30
N GLN A 353 -8.56 -3.98 -23.52
CA GLN A 353 -7.17 -3.96 -23.99
C GLN A 353 -6.59 -2.54 -24.02
N ALA A 354 -7.36 -1.55 -24.50
CA ALA A 354 -6.95 -0.14 -24.48
C ALA A 354 -6.76 0.41 -23.05
N MET A 355 -7.65 0.07 -22.11
CA MET A 355 -7.48 0.46 -20.71
C MET A 355 -6.28 -0.23 -20.05
N LYS A 356 -5.98 -1.49 -20.41
CA LYS A 356 -4.78 -2.20 -19.94
C LYS A 356 -3.49 -1.53 -20.39
N SER A 357 -3.42 -1.09 -21.65
CA SER A 357 -2.24 -0.37 -22.15
C SER A 357 -2.09 1.01 -21.48
N GLN A 358 -3.18 1.76 -21.31
CA GLN A 358 -3.19 3.01 -20.54
C GLN A 358 -2.69 2.80 -19.10
N ARG A 359 -3.11 1.71 -18.44
CA ARG A 359 -2.65 1.38 -17.07
C ARG A 359 -1.14 1.18 -17.00
N VAL A 360 -0.59 0.44 -17.95
CA VAL A 360 0.86 0.18 -18.01
C VAL A 360 1.63 1.47 -18.28
N GLN A 361 1.12 2.33 -19.17
CA GLN A 361 1.71 3.63 -19.46
C GLN A 361 1.73 4.53 -18.21
N LEU A 362 0.62 4.61 -17.49
CA LEU A 362 0.52 5.40 -16.25
C LEU A 362 1.47 4.87 -15.16
N MET A 363 1.56 3.55 -14.98
CA MET A 363 2.53 2.95 -14.03
C MET A 363 3.98 3.27 -14.40
N ARG A 364 4.32 3.27 -15.70
CA ARG A 364 5.66 3.66 -16.17
C ARG A 364 5.93 5.13 -15.86
N GLN A 365 4.98 6.02 -16.15
CA GLN A 365 5.10 7.45 -15.87
C GLN A 365 5.27 7.73 -14.36
N MET A 366 4.54 7.02 -13.50
CA MET A 366 4.70 7.10 -12.04
C MET A 366 6.11 6.68 -11.58
N LYS A 367 6.67 5.60 -12.16
CA LYS A 367 8.03 5.15 -11.84
C LYS A 367 9.08 6.18 -12.27
N GLU A 368 8.98 6.70 -13.49
CA GLU A 368 9.91 7.70 -14.01
C GLU A 368 9.89 9.00 -13.17
N ASP A 369 8.69 9.46 -12.77
CA ASP A 369 8.54 10.65 -11.92
C ASP A 369 9.10 10.42 -10.50
N SER A 370 8.90 9.22 -9.94
CA SER A 370 9.48 8.83 -8.64
C SER A 370 11.02 8.77 -8.68
N GLU A 371 11.60 8.27 -9.77
CA GLU A 371 13.05 8.25 -9.96
C GLU A 371 13.64 9.66 -10.09
N LYS A 372 12.99 10.55 -10.85
CA LYS A 372 13.38 11.95 -10.97
C LYS A 372 13.37 12.65 -9.61
N PHE A 373 12.32 12.46 -8.82
CA PHE A 373 12.24 13.03 -7.48
C PHE A 373 13.32 12.46 -6.54
N ARG A 374 13.60 11.15 -6.61
CA ARG A 374 14.69 10.53 -5.83
C ARG A 374 16.05 11.15 -6.14
N LEU A 375 16.37 11.34 -7.42
CA LEU A 375 17.63 11.97 -7.84
C LEU A 375 17.72 13.43 -7.39
N TRP A 376 16.63 14.19 -7.54
CA TRP A 376 16.54 15.57 -7.08
C TRP A 376 16.74 15.66 -5.56
N LYS A 377 16.07 14.81 -4.78
CA LYS A 377 16.18 14.75 -3.32
C LYS A 377 17.61 14.43 -2.88
N GLN A 378 18.26 13.43 -3.50
CA GLN A 378 19.67 13.13 -3.21
C GLN A 378 20.61 14.32 -3.50
N LYS A 379 20.36 15.08 -4.57
CA LYS A 379 21.14 16.27 -4.90
C LYS A 379 20.96 17.36 -3.83
N LYS A 380 19.72 17.60 -3.40
CA LYS A 380 19.41 18.60 -2.35
C LYS A 380 19.91 18.18 -0.96
N ASP A 381 19.81 16.91 -0.60
CA ASP A 381 20.36 16.40 0.67
C ASP A 381 21.88 16.58 0.74
N LYS A 382 22.60 16.36 -0.37
CA LYS A 382 24.04 16.65 -0.47
C LYS A 382 24.36 18.13 -0.31
N GLU A 383 23.56 19.00 -0.91
CA GLU A 383 23.69 20.46 -0.78
C GLU A 383 23.49 20.91 0.67
N VAL A 384 22.47 20.40 1.36
CA VAL A 384 22.21 20.65 2.79
C VAL A 384 23.37 20.15 3.65
N LEU A 385 23.92 18.97 3.37
CA LEU A 385 25.06 18.43 4.12
C LEU A 385 26.30 19.32 3.96
N GLN A 386 26.58 19.80 2.75
CA GLN A 386 27.67 20.74 2.49
C GLN A 386 27.48 22.07 3.21
N LEU A 387 26.25 22.60 3.24
CA LEU A 387 25.92 23.83 3.97
C LEU A 387 26.11 23.64 5.48
N LYS A 388 25.64 22.51 6.05
CA LYS A 388 25.85 22.18 7.47
C LYS A 388 27.33 22.03 7.82
N GLU A 389 28.14 21.42 6.95
CA GLU A 389 29.58 21.30 7.18
C GLU A 389 30.28 22.65 7.14
N LYS A 390 29.91 23.52 6.19
CA LYS A 390 30.38 24.91 6.13
C LYS A 390 29.97 25.70 7.38
N ASP A 391 28.75 25.51 7.87
CA ASP A 391 28.26 26.19 9.08
C ASP A 391 28.99 25.71 10.34
N ARG A 392 29.22 24.40 10.48
CA ARG A 392 30.03 23.85 11.58
C ARG A 392 31.46 24.41 11.59
N LYS A 393 32.08 24.56 10.41
CA LYS A 393 33.40 25.20 10.28
C LYS A 393 33.35 26.66 10.72
N ARG A 394 32.31 27.42 10.32
CA ARG A 394 32.10 28.81 10.75
C ARG A 394 31.94 28.92 12.27
N GLN A 395 31.13 28.06 12.88
CA GLN A 395 30.93 28.03 14.33
C GLN A 395 32.21 27.73 15.10
N TYR A 396 33.01 26.75 14.64
CA TYR A 396 34.29 26.44 15.27
C TYR A 396 35.28 27.62 15.19
N GLU A 397 35.35 28.28 14.04
CA GLU A 397 36.19 29.46 13.88
C GLU A 397 35.74 30.64 14.75
N MET A 398 34.42 30.85 14.89
CA MET A 398 33.87 31.85 15.80
C MET A 398 34.28 31.57 17.26
N LEU A 399 34.07 30.34 17.73
CA LEU A 399 34.45 29.92 19.10
C LEU A 399 35.95 30.06 19.35
N LYS A 400 36.78 29.78 18.33
CA LYS A 400 38.23 29.97 18.41
C LYS A 400 38.59 31.45 18.58
N LEU A 401 38.00 32.32 17.75
CA LEU A 401 38.25 33.76 17.81
C LEU A 401 37.78 34.35 19.14
N GLU A 402 36.64 33.90 19.66
CA GLU A 402 36.13 34.32 20.97
C GLU A 402 37.08 33.95 22.12
N ARG A 403 37.62 32.72 22.12
CA ARG A 403 38.65 32.32 23.11
C ARG A 403 39.91 33.16 23.01
N ASP A 404 40.35 33.47 21.80
CA ASP A 404 41.56 34.27 21.58
C ASP A 404 41.33 35.72 22.06
N PHE A 405 40.15 36.30 21.79
CA PHE A 405 39.75 37.61 22.32
C PHE A 405 39.68 37.64 23.85
N GLN A 406 39.09 36.61 24.49
CA GLN A 406 39.06 36.51 25.95
C GLN A 406 40.46 36.46 26.58
N LYS A 407 41.40 35.72 25.96
CA LYS A 407 42.80 35.68 26.41
C LYS A 407 43.46 37.04 26.30
N GLN A 408 43.30 37.72 25.17
CA GLN A 408 43.84 39.07 24.96
C GLN A 408 43.28 40.05 26.01
N ALA A 409 41.97 40.08 26.22
CA ALA A 409 41.33 40.92 27.23
C ALA A 409 41.85 40.66 28.66
N SER A 410 42.11 39.40 29.01
CA SER A 410 42.70 39.05 30.31
C SER A 410 44.12 39.57 30.48
N VAL A 411 44.95 39.49 29.43
CA VAL A 411 46.34 39.99 29.47
C VAL A 411 46.34 41.52 29.61
N LEU A 412 45.49 42.20 28.85
CA LEU A 412 45.37 43.66 28.92
C LEU A 412 44.93 44.13 30.31
N ARG A 413 43.95 43.45 30.92
CA ARG A 413 43.51 43.73 32.29
C ARG A 413 44.67 43.63 33.29
N ARG A 414 45.46 42.55 33.24
CA ARG A 414 46.61 42.37 34.13
C ARG A 414 47.64 43.50 33.96
N LYS A 415 47.98 43.85 32.71
CA LYS A 415 48.89 44.97 32.41
C LYS A 415 48.36 46.31 32.94
N THR A 416 47.05 46.59 32.81
CA THR A 416 46.45 47.82 33.36
C THR A 416 46.51 47.88 34.88
N GLU A 417 46.31 46.75 35.56
CA GLU A 417 46.37 46.65 37.02
C GLU A 417 47.80 46.85 37.55
N GLU A 418 48.80 46.24 36.90
CA GLU A 418 50.22 46.41 37.23
C GLU A 418 50.66 47.88 37.11
N ALA A 419 50.30 48.55 36.02
CA ALA A 419 50.60 49.97 35.82
C ALA A 419 49.92 50.87 36.86
N ALA A 420 48.66 50.58 37.20
CA ALA A 420 47.93 51.32 38.23
C ALA A 420 48.53 51.12 39.64
N ALA A 421 48.99 49.91 39.95
CA ALA A 421 49.64 49.59 41.22
C ALA A 421 50.97 50.35 41.39
N ALA A 422 51.81 50.38 40.36
CA ALA A 422 53.06 51.13 40.37
C ALA A 422 52.82 52.64 40.58
N ASN A 423 51.84 53.18 39.87
CA ASN A 423 51.46 54.58 39.98
C ASN A 423 50.95 54.94 41.39
N LYS A 424 50.14 54.06 42.00
CA LYS A 424 49.69 54.20 43.38
C LYS A 424 50.85 54.18 44.38
N ARG A 425 51.79 53.23 44.25
CA ARG A 425 52.96 53.14 45.14
C ARG A 425 53.80 54.40 45.12
N LEU A 426 54.09 54.94 43.93
CA LEU A 426 54.84 56.20 43.81
C LEU A 426 54.09 57.37 44.47
N LYS A 427 52.77 57.47 44.25
CA LYS A 427 51.94 58.50 44.89
C LYS A 427 51.98 58.40 46.42
N ASP A 428 51.79 57.20 46.96
CA ASP A 428 51.80 56.95 48.41
C ASP A 428 53.19 57.25 49.01
N ALA A 429 54.29 56.88 48.32
CA ALA A 429 55.65 57.18 48.74
C ALA A 429 55.93 58.70 48.74
N LEU A 430 55.50 59.42 47.71
CA LEU A 430 55.63 60.88 47.63
C LEU A 430 54.84 61.59 48.76
N GLN A 431 53.66 61.09 49.11
CA GLN A 431 52.84 61.60 50.21
C GLN A 431 53.49 61.31 51.57
N LYS A 432 53.95 60.09 51.83
CA LYS A 432 54.68 59.76 53.06
C LYS A 432 55.90 60.66 53.26
N ARG A 433 56.62 60.98 52.17
CA ARG A 433 57.77 61.88 52.22
C ARG A 433 57.38 63.31 52.64
N SER A 434 56.29 63.86 52.11
CA SER A 434 55.83 65.20 52.53
C SER A 434 55.42 65.22 54.00
N GLU A 435 54.72 64.19 54.47
CA GLU A 435 54.36 64.04 55.90
C GLU A 435 55.58 63.96 56.82
N VAL A 436 56.63 63.25 56.40
CA VAL A 436 57.89 63.11 57.16
C VAL A 436 58.71 64.40 57.14
N ALA A 437 58.68 65.15 56.04
CA ALA A 437 59.31 66.46 55.94
C ALA A 437 58.65 67.49 56.87
N GLU A 438 57.31 67.50 56.96
CA GLU A 438 56.57 68.36 57.89
C GLU A 438 56.83 67.98 59.36
N LYS A 439 56.80 66.69 59.71
CA LYS A 439 57.17 66.21 61.06
C LYS A 439 58.62 66.55 61.44
N ARG A 440 59.52 66.69 60.48
CA ARG A 440 60.91 67.13 60.71
C ARG A 440 61.00 68.61 61.09
N LYS A 441 60.12 69.47 60.56
CA LYS A 441 60.05 70.89 60.95
C LYS A 441 59.54 71.07 62.38
N GLU A 442 58.67 70.17 62.85
CA GLU A 442 58.07 70.24 64.20
C GLU A 442 58.98 69.72 65.34
N VAL A 443 59.93 68.81 65.08
CA VAL A 443 60.62 68.01 66.12
C VAL A 443 62.07 68.48 66.41
N GLN A 444 62.41 69.74 66.14
CA GLN A 444 63.77 70.27 66.33
C GLN A 444 64.26 70.34 67.81
N ASN A 445 63.52 69.81 68.79
CA ASN A 445 63.71 70.04 70.24
C ASN A 445 63.80 68.80 71.17
N ARG A 446 64.22 67.59 70.71
CA ARG A 446 64.45 66.45 71.64
C ARG A 446 65.76 65.69 71.40
N GLY A 447 66.43 65.33 72.52
CA GLY A 447 67.84 64.93 72.67
C GLY A 447 68.34 63.66 71.96
N ALA A 448 69.59 63.31 72.27
CA ALA A 448 70.50 62.49 71.48
C ALA A 448 70.08 61.01 71.23
N GLU A 449 69.32 60.37 72.12
CA GLU A 449 68.94 58.94 71.97
C GLU A 449 67.90 58.69 70.86
N GLY A 450 67.20 59.72 70.40
CA GLY A 450 66.24 59.63 69.28
C GLY A 450 66.86 59.86 67.89
N VAL A 451 68.12 60.28 67.82
CA VAL A 451 68.77 60.71 66.56
C VAL A 451 68.91 59.54 65.59
N SER A 452 69.37 58.36 66.06
CA SER A 452 69.55 57.18 65.19
C SER A 452 68.23 56.66 64.60
N SER A 453 67.16 56.62 65.40
CA SER A 453 65.82 56.21 64.93
C SER A 453 65.21 57.22 63.94
N ARG A 454 65.42 58.52 64.17
CA ARG A 454 64.94 59.58 63.27
C ARG A 454 65.63 59.53 61.91
N ILE A 455 66.96 59.36 61.89
CA ILE A 455 67.73 59.20 60.66
C ILE A 455 67.30 57.91 59.96
N LYS A 456 67.11 56.81 60.70
CA LYS A 456 66.64 55.54 60.14
C LYS A 456 65.31 55.70 59.42
N ASN A 457 64.31 56.29 60.05
CA ASN A 457 62.99 56.47 59.42
C ASN A 457 63.05 57.41 58.21
N TRP A 458 63.78 58.52 58.30
CA TRP A 458 63.96 59.43 57.17
C TRP A 458 64.68 58.75 55.99
N LEU A 459 65.80 58.09 56.27
CA LEU A 459 66.63 57.44 55.27
C LEU A 459 65.87 56.31 54.57
N LEU A 460 65.14 55.47 55.32
CA LEU A 460 64.32 54.40 54.75
C LEU A 460 63.18 54.96 53.87
N ASN A 461 62.51 56.02 54.30
CA ASN A 461 61.47 56.67 53.49
C ASN A 461 62.05 57.32 52.22
N GLU A 462 63.25 57.90 52.30
CA GLU A 462 63.93 58.48 51.12
C GLU A 462 64.37 57.39 50.13
N VAL A 463 64.86 56.25 50.65
CA VAL A 463 65.15 55.06 49.85
C VAL A 463 63.88 54.48 49.22
N GLU A 464 62.76 54.39 49.95
CA GLU A 464 61.45 53.93 49.43
C GLU A 464 60.96 54.80 48.26
N VAL A 465 61.12 56.13 48.38
CA VAL A 465 60.80 57.06 47.29
C VAL A 465 61.72 56.85 46.10
N LEU A 466 63.03 56.73 46.30
CA LEU A 466 63.99 56.50 45.22
C LEU A 466 63.71 55.19 44.46
N VAL A 467 63.44 54.11 45.19
CA VAL A 467 63.05 52.82 44.61
C VAL A 467 61.74 52.95 43.85
N SER A 468 60.72 53.61 44.44
CA SER A 468 59.42 53.81 43.77
C SER A 468 59.53 54.68 42.52
N THR A 469 60.42 55.66 42.50
CA THR A 469 60.70 56.47 41.31
C THR A 469 61.36 55.63 40.22
N GLU A 470 62.32 54.78 40.57
CA GLU A 470 62.97 53.89 39.60
C GLU A 470 61.99 52.83 39.06
N GLU A 471 61.13 52.26 39.92
CA GLU A 471 60.05 51.37 39.50
C GLU A 471 59.09 52.07 38.53
N ALA A 472 58.71 53.32 38.82
CA ALA A 472 57.86 54.11 37.93
C ALA A 472 58.56 54.46 36.61
N ARG A 473 59.88 54.72 36.59
CA ARG A 473 60.67 54.90 35.37
C ARG A 473 60.69 53.63 34.51
N ARG A 474 60.89 52.48 35.13
CA ARG A 474 60.84 51.18 34.44
C ARG A 474 59.45 50.92 33.83
N HIS A 475 58.39 51.15 34.59
CA HIS A 475 57.03 50.99 34.10
C HIS A 475 56.64 52.01 33.02
N LEU A 476 57.16 53.23 33.10
CA LEU A 476 57.01 54.22 32.05
C LEU A 476 57.68 53.74 30.75
N GLN A 477 58.86 53.13 30.84
CA GLN A 477 59.52 52.52 29.69
C GLN A 477 58.69 51.37 29.10
N ASP A 478 58.13 50.49 29.94
CA ASP A 478 57.25 49.40 29.50
C ASP A 478 56.01 49.95 28.75
N LEU A 479 55.38 51.02 29.27
CA LEU A 479 54.23 51.66 28.63
C LEU A 479 54.60 52.34 27.30
N LEU A 480 55.80 52.91 27.19
CA LEU A 480 56.30 53.50 25.94
C LEU A 480 56.52 52.43 24.87
N GLU A 481 57.07 51.26 25.23
CA GLU A 481 57.23 50.14 24.31
C GLU A 481 55.86 49.57 23.90
N ASP A 482 54.93 49.39 24.85
CA ASP A 482 53.55 48.95 24.55
C ASP A 482 52.84 49.94 23.59
N ARG A 483 52.99 51.25 23.81
CA ARG A 483 52.44 52.28 22.91
C ARG A 483 53.05 52.20 21.51
N LYS A 484 54.36 51.94 21.41
CA LYS A 484 55.06 51.78 20.13
C LYS A 484 54.55 50.55 19.38
N MET A 485 54.41 49.41 20.06
CA MET A 485 53.85 48.18 19.48
C MET A 485 52.42 48.39 18.97
N LEU A 486 51.56 49.04 19.75
CA LEU A 486 50.20 49.37 19.33
C LEU A 486 50.17 50.30 18.10
N ALA A 487 51.07 51.29 18.05
CA ALA A 487 51.19 52.17 16.89
C ALA A 487 51.65 51.42 15.63
N GLU A 488 52.59 50.49 15.76
CA GLU A 488 53.03 49.60 14.67
C GLU A 488 51.90 48.69 14.19
N GLU A 489 51.13 48.08 15.10
CA GLU A 489 49.97 47.24 14.76
C GLU A 489 48.86 48.03 14.06
N ILE A 490 48.53 49.23 14.56
CA ILE A 490 47.56 50.13 13.90
C ILE A 490 48.04 50.51 12.49
N SER A 491 49.33 50.84 12.34
CA SER A 491 49.91 51.16 11.04
C SER A 491 49.86 49.96 10.09
N GLN A 492 50.13 48.75 10.56
CA GLN A 492 50.04 47.53 9.74
C GLN A 492 48.61 47.24 9.32
N LEU A 493 47.62 47.37 10.22
CA LEU A 493 46.21 47.18 9.88
C LEU A 493 45.70 48.23 8.91
N ARG A 494 46.10 49.50 9.07
CA ARG A 494 45.79 50.59 8.12
C ARG A 494 46.43 50.35 6.75
N GLN A 495 47.68 49.88 6.72
CA GLN A 495 48.36 49.53 5.46
C GLN A 495 47.69 48.33 4.77
N GLN A 496 47.20 47.34 5.53
CA GLN A 496 46.40 46.23 5.01
C GLN A 496 45.06 46.70 4.44
N MET A 497 44.44 47.74 5.01
CA MET A 497 43.24 48.38 4.44
C MET A 497 43.56 49.12 3.12
N GLU A 498 44.65 49.89 3.08
CA GLU A 498 45.02 50.72 1.92
C GLU A 498 45.58 49.91 0.73
N ALA A 499 46.29 48.82 0.99
CA ALA A 499 46.87 47.97 -0.06
C ALA A 499 45.81 47.17 -0.85
N GLY A 500 44.55 47.14 -0.41
CA GLY A 500 43.51 46.27 -0.98
C GLY A 500 43.87 44.78 -0.92
N GLU A 501 44.96 44.44 -0.21
CA GLU A 501 45.43 43.08 -0.04
C GLU A 501 44.48 42.40 0.94
N ARG A 502 43.72 41.45 0.40
CA ARG A 502 42.96 40.49 1.19
C ARG A 502 43.91 39.96 2.27
N PRO A 503 43.57 40.07 3.57
CA PRO A 503 44.37 39.41 4.57
C PRO A 503 44.48 37.93 4.19
N VAL A 504 45.66 37.33 4.37
CA VAL A 504 45.79 35.88 4.38
C VAL A 504 44.98 35.40 5.58
N ALA A 505 43.67 35.25 5.39
CA ALA A 505 42.86 34.39 6.22
C ALA A 505 43.60 33.05 6.21
N LYS A 506 44.01 32.56 7.39
CA LYS A 506 44.48 31.18 7.54
C LYS A 506 43.42 30.28 6.87
N VAL A 507 43.77 29.86 5.65
CA VAL A 507 43.02 29.15 4.61
C VAL A 507 41.52 28.92 4.91
N ARG A 508 40.65 29.81 4.40
CA ARG A 508 39.30 29.42 3.98
C ARG A 508 39.28 29.26 2.46
N ARG A 509 39.40 28.02 1.97
CA ARG A 509 39.10 27.70 0.56
C ARG A 509 37.60 27.96 0.32
N ARG A 510 37.28 29.06 -0.36
CA ARG A 510 36.01 29.26 -1.08
C ARG A 510 36.22 28.87 -2.54
N THR A 511 35.31 28.07 -3.07
CA THR A 511 35.04 28.01 -4.51
C THR A 511 34.12 29.20 -4.83
N LEU A 512 34.54 30.01 -5.80
CA LEU A 512 33.88 31.23 -6.27
C LEU A 512 32.51 30.94 -6.90
N THR A 513 31.51 31.76 -6.57
CA THR A 513 30.34 32.03 -7.41
C THR A 513 30.07 33.53 -7.39
N ILE A 514 29.76 34.05 -8.58
CA ILE A 514 29.61 35.47 -8.93
C ILE A 514 28.29 35.99 -8.35
N SER A 515 28.26 36.31 -7.06
CA SER A 515 27.19 37.08 -6.40
C SER A 515 27.64 37.76 -5.09
N GLU A 516 28.90 37.60 -4.64
CA GLU A 516 29.41 38.25 -3.42
C GLU A 516 30.09 39.62 -3.70
N LEU A 517 29.49 40.46 -4.56
CA LEU A 517 29.91 41.87 -4.70
C LEU A 517 29.27 42.81 -3.67
N GLU A 518 28.33 42.33 -2.86
CA GLU A 518 27.60 43.16 -1.89
C GLU A 518 28.08 43.01 -0.43
N GLY A 519 29.19 42.30 -0.19
CA GLY A 519 29.73 42.02 1.15
C GLY A 519 31.07 42.69 1.48
N GLN A 520 31.46 43.76 0.79
CA GLN A 520 32.70 44.50 1.13
C GLN A 520 32.60 45.22 2.48
N GLY A 521 31.39 45.66 2.88
CA GLY A 521 31.18 46.45 4.09
C GLY A 521 31.38 45.73 5.42
N GLU A 522 31.11 44.41 5.51
CA GLU A 522 31.22 43.69 6.80
C GLU A 522 32.68 43.42 7.22
N LEU A 523 33.58 43.19 6.25
CA LEU A 523 34.99 42.92 6.54
C LEU A 523 35.76 44.22 6.82
N GLU A 524 35.48 45.28 6.05
CA GLU A 524 35.99 46.63 6.31
C GLU A 524 35.51 47.17 7.66
N ALA A 525 34.24 46.93 8.03
CA ALA A 525 33.72 47.26 9.35
C ALA A 525 34.40 46.48 10.48
N SER A 526 34.85 45.24 10.24
CA SER A 526 35.55 44.43 11.25
C SER A 526 36.98 44.92 11.51
N ILE A 527 37.75 45.25 10.46
CA ILE A 527 39.11 45.80 10.61
C ILE A 527 39.04 47.22 11.16
N SER A 528 38.08 48.03 10.71
CA SER A 528 37.86 49.38 11.22
C SER A 528 37.54 49.39 12.72
N LYS A 529 36.70 48.46 13.20
CA LYS A 529 36.44 48.30 14.65
C LYS A 529 37.67 47.84 15.43
N GLN A 530 38.52 46.99 14.84
CA GLN A 530 39.78 46.59 15.48
C GLN A 530 40.75 47.77 15.60
N VAL A 531 40.87 48.60 14.56
CA VAL A 531 41.68 49.82 14.58
C VAL A 531 41.16 50.79 15.64
N GLU A 532 39.85 51.04 15.72
CA GLU A 532 39.24 51.92 16.73
C GLU A 532 39.48 51.40 18.16
N SER A 533 39.41 50.08 18.37
CA SER A 533 39.73 49.46 19.66
C SER A 533 41.21 49.61 20.06
N LEU A 534 42.13 49.48 19.10
CA LEU A 534 43.57 49.66 19.38
C LEU A 534 43.90 51.14 19.60
N GLU A 535 43.23 52.06 18.91
CA GLU A 535 43.38 53.50 19.09
C GLU A 535 42.90 53.97 20.47
N THR A 536 41.77 53.44 20.94
CA THR A 536 41.28 53.69 22.31
C THR A 536 42.25 53.15 23.36
N GLU A 537 42.83 51.96 23.15
CA GLU A 537 43.87 51.44 24.05
C GLU A 537 45.14 52.30 24.03
N MET A 538 45.62 52.72 22.85
CA MET A 538 46.77 53.61 22.70
C MET A 538 46.53 54.96 23.39
N GLY A 539 45.31 55.50 23.32
CA GLY A 539 44.89 56.70 24.04
C GLY A 539 44.99 56.53 25.56
N LEU A 540 44.54 55.38 26.09
CA LEU A 540 44.66 55.06 27.52
C LEU A 540 46.13 54.93 27.96
N ARG A 541 47.00 54.27 27.16
CA ARG A 541 48.45 54.21 27.44
C ARG A 541 49.07 55.61 27.44
N SER A 542 48.69 56.47 26.50
CA SER A 542 49.19 57.84 26.42
C SER A 542 48.82 58.67 27.65
N ALA A 543 47.60 58.52 28.18
CA ALA A 543 47.19 59.15 29.41
C ALA A 543 47.97 58.63 30.64
N GLN A 544 48.17 57.31 30.73
CA GLN A 544 48.97 56.69 31.79
C GLN A 544 50.44 57.15 31.76
N ILE A 545 51.03 57.25 30.56
CA ILE A 545 52.38 57.76 30.32
C ILE A 545 52.51 59.19 30.85
N ALA A 546 51.58 60.09 30.48
CA ALA A 546 51.64 61.49 30.89
C ALA A 546 51.56 61.65 32.41
N ASP A 547 50.66 60.93 33.08
CA ASP A 547 50.49 60.98 34.54
C ASP A 547 51.73 60.41 35.28
N LEU A 548 52.27 59.28 34.83
CA LEU A 548 53.51 58.72 35.40
C LEU A 548 54.74 59.60 35.14
N GLN A 549 54.86 60.18 33.94
CA GLN A 549 55.92 61.13 33.61
C GLN A 549 55.92 62.32 34.55
N GLN A 550 54.77 62.93 34.78
CA GLN A 550 54.65 64.08 35.70
C GLN A 550 55.10 63.69 37.12
N LYS A 551 54.66 62.54 37.64
CA LYS A 551 55.01 62.08 38.99
C LYS A 551 56.49 61.73 39.15
N VAL A 552 57.12 61.16 38.12
CA VAL A 552 58.57 60.91 38.10
C VAL A 552 59.32 62.25 38.10
N LEU A 553 58.88 63.22 37.30
CA LEU A 553 59.45 64.57 37.25
C LEU A 553 59.33 65.27 38.62
N ASP A 554 58.16 65.17 39.25
CA ASP A 554 57.91 65.67 40.60
C ASP A 554 58.78 64.97 41.65
N ALA A 555 59.23 63.73 41.40
CA ALA A 555 60.12 62.97 42.29
C ALA A 555 61.60 63.35 42.11
N ASP A 556 62.04 63.59 40.87
CA ASP A 556 63.44 63.73 40.44
C ASP A 556 64.01 65.17 40.47
N ASN A 557 63.24 66.19 40.86
CA ASN A 557 63.68 67.60 40.84
C ASN A 557 65.13 67.80 41.36
N ASP A 558 66.02 68.34 40.50
CA ASP A 558 67.49 68.41 40.67
C ASP A 558 67.97 69.07 41.97
N GLY A 559 67.17 69.95 42.57
CA GLY A 559 67.48 70.55 43.88
C GLY A 559 67.52 69.54 45.03
N ARG A 560 66.93 68.35 44.86
CA ARG A 560 66.73 67.38 45.95
C ARG A 560 67.96 66.57 46.30
N ILE A 561 68.83 66.27 45.33
CA ILE A 561 70.07 65.54 45.62
C ILE A 561 70.94 66.36 46.59
N LYS A 562 71.03 67.67 46.36
CA LYS A 562 71.73 68.60 47.26
C LYS A 562 71.03 68.67 48.63
N GLN A 563 69.71 68.86 48.67
CA GLN A 563 68.93 68.88 49.91
C GLN A 563 69.06 67.59 50.75
N ARG A 564 69.20 66.42 50.13
CA ARG A 564 69.42 65.13 50.85
C ARG A 564 70.72 65.15 51.63
N TRP A 565 71.80 65.60 51.02
CA TRP A 565 73.12 65.68 51.66
C TRP A 565 73.19 66.82 52.68
N ASP A 566 72.58 67.97 52.36
CA ASP A 566 72.51 69.13 53.28
C ASP A 566 71.68 68.81 54.54
N SER A 567 70.82 67.80 54.50
CA SER A 567 70.00 67.38 55.64
C SER A 567 70.75 66.55 56.70
N ILE A 568 71.98 66.12 56.41
CA ILE A 568 72.86 65.44 57.35
C ILE A 568 73.87 66.47 57.84
N THR A 569 73.67 67.00 59.04
CA THR A 569 74.40 68.17 59.54
C THR A 569 75.51 67.81 60.52
N THR A 570 75.47 66.60 61.08
CA THR A 570 76.44 66.15 62.08
C THR A 570 77.14 64.84 61.70
N ILE A 571 78.36 64.64 62.21
CA ILE A 571 79.13 63.39 61.99
C ILE A 571 78.46 62.17 62.63
N VAL A 572 77.70 62.36 63.72
CA VAL A 572 76.91 61.32 64.38
C VAL A 572 75.76 60.88 63.47
N GLU A 573 75.11 61.83 62.80
CA GLU A 573 74.07 61.53 61.82
C GLU A 573 74.63 60.76 60.62
N ALA A 574 75.77 61.21 60.08
CA ALA A 574 76.45 60.53 58.97
C ALA A 574 76.86 59.09 59.31
N LYS A 575 77.48 58.87 60.49
CA LYS A 575 77.88 57.53 60.94
C LYS A 575 76.67 56.61 61.15
N SER A 576 75.58 57.12 61.70
CA SER A 576 74.34 56.35 61.86
C SER A 576 73.71 56.01 60.51
N ALA A 577 73.65 56.96 59.57
CA ALA A 577 73.12 56.74 58.22
C ALA A 577 73.92 55.66 57.46
N LEU A 578 75.27 55.75 57.48
CA LEU A 578 76.13 54.75 56.83
C LEU A 578 75.96 53.35 57.43
N LYS A 579 75.84 53.23 58.76
CA LYS A 579 75.59 51.94 59.43
C LYS A 579 74.26 51.32 58.98
N ILE A 580 73.21 52.14 58.83
CA ILE A 580 71.89 51.70 58.38
C ILE A 580 71.93 51.30 56.90
N LEU A 581 72.55 52.11 56.03
CA LEU A 581 72.73 51.79 54.61
C LEU A 581 73.46 50.48 54.42
N MET A 582 74.55 50.25 55.15
CA MET A 582 75.33 49.01 55.03
C MET A 582 74.51 47.77 55.43
N ALA A 583 73.72 47.87 56.50
CA ALA A 583 72.82 46.79 56.92
C ALA A 583 71.71 46.53 55.87
N GLU A 584 71.10 47.59 55.35
CA GLU A 584 70.01 47.49 54.36
C GLU A 584 70.51 46.94 53.02
N VAL A 585 71.69 47.38 52.55
CA VAL A 585 72.31 46.86 51.32
C VAL A 585 72.62 45.38 51.43
N VAL A 586 73.14 44.91 52.58
CA VAL A 586 73.40 43.48 52.80
C VAL A 586 72.08 42.70 52.83
N ALA A 587 71.07 43.17 53.55
CA ALA A 587 69.77 42.52 53.61
C ALA A 587 69.10 42.43 52.23
N SER A 588 69.12 43.52 51.45
CA SER A 588 68.62 43.59 50.09
C SER A 588 69.34 42.60 49.15
N LYS A 589 70.68 42.55 49.20
CA LYS A 589 71.47 41.61 48.38
C LYS A 589 71.17 40.14 48.71
N VAL A 590 71.00 39.80 49.99
CA VAL A 590 70.64 38.44 50.42
C VAL A 590 69.23 38.08 49.94
N ALA A 591 68.26 39.00 50.06
CA ALA A 591 66.91 38.79 49.57
C ALA A 591 66.88 38.61 48.04
N ASN A 592 67.63 39.43 47.29
CA ASN A 592 67.75 39.31 45.85
C ASN A 592 68.36 37.96 45.43
N ALA A 593 69.42 37.50 46.11
CA ALA A 593 70.03 36.20 45.83
C ALA A 593 69.06 35.02 46.06
N LYS A 594 68.20 35.11 47.07
CA LYS A 594 67.14 34.11 47.31
C LYS A 594 66.12 34.11 46.17
N LEU A 595 65.61 35.28 45.79
CA LEU A 595 64.65 35.42 44.69
C LEU A 595 65.24 34.95 43.35
N GLU A 596 66.52 35.23 43.07
CA GLU A 596 67.20 34.73 41.88
C GLU A 596 67.29 33.20 41.87
N SER A 597 67.49 32.57 43.02
CA SER A 597 67.49 31.11 43.15
C SER A 597 66.10 30.51 42.92
N GLU A 598 65.07 31.08 43.53
CA GLU A 598 63.67 30.67 43.34
C GLU A 598 63.24 30.83 41.86
N LEU A 599 63.59 31.94 41.23
CA LEU A 599 63.32 32.17 39.81
C LEU A 599 64.00 31.14 38.91
N LYS A 600 65.24 30.73 39.23
CA LYS A 600 65.93 29.67 38.48
C LYS A 600 65.22 28.32 38.64
N GLN A 601 64.76 28.00 39.84
CA GLN A 601 63.99 26.78 40.11
C GLN A 601 62.67 26.77 39.33
N GLU A 602 61.91 27.86 39.37
CA GLU A 602 60.64 27.95 38.63
C GLU A 602 60.83 27.90 37.12
N LYS A 603 61.91 28.50 36.59
CA LYS A 603 62.27 28.35 35.17
C LYS A 603 62.55 26.89 34.79
N ALA A 604 63.19 26.11 35.65
CA ALA A 604 63.42 24.69 35.42
C ALA A 604 62.09 23.90 35.42
N ASN A 605 61.23 24.15 36.41
CA ASN A 605 59.91 23.52 36.50
C ASN A 605 59.06 23.79 35.25
N LEU A 606 59.11 25.03 34.74
CA LEU A 606 58.36 25.42 33.55
C LEU A 606 58.86 24.70 32.29
N LEU A 607 60.18 24.50 32.15
CA LEU A 607 60.77 23.72 31.06
C LEU A 607 60.34 22.25 31.11
N ASP A 608 60.34 21.65 32.31
CA ASP A 608 59.88 20.27 32.50
C ASP A 608 58.40 20.12 32.14
N MET A 609 57.54 21.06 32.57
CA MET A 609 56.12 21.05 32.19
C MET A 609 55.90 21.25 30.69
N GLN A 610 56.68 22.11 30.03
CA GLN A 610 56.62 22.26 28.57
C GLN A 610 56.99 20.96 27.85
N LYS A 611 57.96 20.21 28.37
CA LYS A 611 58.35 18.91 27.84
C LYS A 611 57.22 17.89 27.98
N ILE A 612 56.62 17.79 29.18
CA ILE A 612 55.46 16.92 29.42
C ILE A 612 54.31 17.25 28.46
N LEU A 613 53.97 18.53 28.30
CA LEU A 613 52.92 18.96 27.36
C LEU A 613 53.23 18.61 25.89
N CYS A 614 54.51 18.64 25.50
CA CYS A 614 54.94 18.23 24.17
C CYS A 614 54.75 16.73 23.96
N ASP A 615 55.10 15.93 24.98
CA ASP A 615 54.99 14.48 24.93
C ASP A 615 53.52 14.03 24.96
N GLU A 616 52.67 14.65 25.78
CA GLU A 616 51.21 14.46 25.76
C GLU A 616 50.60 14.81 24.38
N ARG A 617 51.05 15.89 23.75
CA ARG A 617 50.59 16.26 22.41
C ARG A 617 50.97 15.22 21.35
N LYS A 618 52.17 14.64 21.44
CA LYS A 618 52.59 13.56 20.55
C LYS A 618 51.77 12.30 20.78
N LEU A 619 51.49 11.96 22.04
CA LEU A 619 50.65 10.82 22.39
C LEU A 619 49.24 10.96 21.82
N MET A 620 48.60 12.12 22.01
CA MET A 620 47.28 12.38 21.41
C MET A 620 47.31 12.27 19.88
N SER A 621 48.34 12.80 19.23
CA SER A 621 48.49 12.66 17.77
C SER A 621 48.64 11.19 17.33
N SER A 622 49.33 10.35 18.11
CA SER A 622 49.44 8.91 17.83
C SER A 622 48.09 8.21 17.97
N MET A 623 47.36 8.51 19.05
CA MET A 623 46.02 7.96 19.30
C MET A 623 45.03 8.35 18.20
N ASP A 624 45.06 9.60 17.73
CA ASP A 624 44.22 10.06 16.62
C ASP A 624 44.54 9.30 15.32
N MET A 625 45.83 9.07 15.03
CA MET A 625 46.24 8.29 13.85
C MET A 625 45.78 6.83 13.94
N GLU A 626 45.92 6.19 15.10
CA GLU A 626 45.44 4.82 15.33
C GLU A 626 43.93 4.73 15.18
N HIS A 627 43.19 5.67 15.77
CA HIS A 627 41.73 5.71 15.65
C HIS A 627 41.29 5.89 14.21
N GLN A 628 41.95 6.78 13.46
CA GLN A 628 41.66 6.99 12.05
C GLN A 628 41.96 5.74 11.21
N SER A 629 43.03 5.01 11.53
CA SER A 629 43.35 3.73 10.88
C SER A 629 42.27 2.67 11.14
N GLN A 630 41.79 2.55 12.39
CA GLN A 630 40.71 1.62 12.74
C GLN A 630 39.39 1.94 12.02
N LEU A 631 39.06 3.23 11.85
CA LEU A 631 37.88 3.66 11.09
C LEU A 631 37.97 3.22 9.62
N VAL A 632 39.14 3.44 8.99
CA VAL A 632 39.37 3.02 7.60
C VAL A 632 39.26 1.49 7.47
N GLU A 633 39.83 0.73 8.40
CA GLU A 633 39.75 -0.72 8.39
C GLU A 633 38.29 -1.22 8.54
N MET A 634 37.52 -0.60 9.43
CA MET A 634 36.10 -0.89 9.60
C MET A 634 35.28 -0.57 8.34
N GLU A 635 35.56 0.55 7.67
CA GLU A 635 34.94 0.91 6.39
C GLU A 635 35.28 -0.11 5.30
N GLN A 636 36.54 -0.55 5.20
CA GLN A 636 36.96 -1.57 4.24
C GLN A 636 36.23 -2.90 4.48
N ARG A 637 36.18 -3.39 5.73
CA ARG A 637 35.43 -4.61 6.07
C ARG A 637 33.94 -4.47 5.74
N HIS A 638 33.36 -3.29 5.95
CA HIS A 638 31.97 -3.04 5.59
C HIS A 638 31.77 -3.10 4.06
N GLN A 639 32.64 -2.46 3.29
CA GLN A 639 32.61 -2.51 1.82
C GLN A 639 32.77 -3.93 1.30
N GLU A 640 33.67 -4.73 1.86
CA GLU A 640 33.86 -6.14 1.51
C GLU A 640 32.58 -6.95 1.76
N LYS A 641 31.94 -6.77 2.92
CA LYS A 641 30.65 -7.40 3.23
C LYS A 641 29.57 -7.01 2.22
N VAL A 642 29.46 -5.74 1.86
CA VAL A 642 28.50 -5.28 0.85
C VAL A 642 28.80 -5.92 -0.52
N CYS A 643 30.06 -5.94 -0.93
CA CYS A 643 30.48 -6.59 -2.18
C CYS A 643 30.21 -8.11 -2.17
N PHE A 644 30.36 -8.78 -1.02
CA PHE A 644 30.02 -10.18 -0.86
C PHE A 644 28.51 -10.43 -1.04
N HIS A 645 27.67 -9.68 -0.33
CA HIS A 645 26.21 -9.81 -0.45
C HIS A 645 25.74 -9.49 -1.87
N LYS A 646 26.32 -8.45 -2.51
CA LYS A 646 26.01 -8.11 -3.90
C LYS A 646 26.34 -9.25 -4.87
N ARG A 647 27.48 -9.95 -4.67
CA ARG A 647 27.83 -11.13 -5.46
C ARG A 647 26.86 -12.28 -5.23
N GLN A 648 26.43 -12.52 -3.99
CA GLN A 648 25.46 -13.54 -3.65
C GLN A 648 24.10 -13.28 -4.33
N TYR A 649 23.58 -12.06 -4.24
CA TYR A 649 22.35 -11.66 -4.93
C TYR A 649 22.44 -11.82 -6.45
N LEU A 650 23.56 -11.45 -7.06
CA LEU A 650 23.76 -11.65 -8.52
C LEU A 650 23.77 -13.13 -8.89
N SER A 651 24.35 -13.99 -8.05
CA SER A 651 24.34 -15.43 -8.26
C SER A 651 22.92 -16.03 -8.14
N GLU A 652 22.11 -15.55 -7.19
CA GLU A 652 20.72 -15.96 -7.04
C GLU A 652 19.87 -15.55 -8.25
N ILE A 653 20.09 -14.35 -8.79
CA ILE A 653 19.42 -13.87 -10.00
C ILE A 653 19.78 -14.77 -11.21
N GLN A 654 21.06 -15.10 -11.39
CA GLN A 654 21.49 -15.99 -12.48
C GLN A 654 20.88 -17.40 -12.35
N LEU A 655 20.76 -17.94 -11.13
CA LEU A 655 20.08 -19.20 -10.88
C LEU A 655 18.60 -19.15 -11.27
N PHE A 656 17.93 -18.02 -10.97
CA PHE A 656 16.54 -17.81 -11.33
C PHE A 656 16.33 -17.74 -12.86
N GLU A 657 17.18 -16.99 -13.57
CA GLU A 657 17.16 -16.90 -15.03
C GLU A 657 17.44 -18.26 -15.72
N ASN A 658 18.34 -19.06 -15.15
CA ASN A 658 18.62 -20.42 -15.63
C ASN A 658 17.41 -21.36 -15.42
N LEU A 659 16.69 -21.25 -14.30
CA LEU A 659 15.50 -22.05 -14.04
C LEU A 659 14.31 -21.65 -14.94
N GLU A 660 14.13 -20.36 -15.23
CA GLU A 660 13.11 -19.91 -16.19
C GLU A 660 13.40 -20.40 -17.61
N SER A 661 14.67 -20.39 -18.03
CA SER A 661 15.08 -20.84 -19.35
C SER A 661 15.01 -22.37 -19.52
N GLU A 662 15.24 -23.16 -18.48
CA GLU A 662 14.95 -24.60 -18.47
C GLU A 662 13.44 -24.91 -18.44
N GLY A 663 12.66 -24.13 -17.68
CA GLY A 663 11.21 -24.22 -17.66
C GLY A 663 10.59 -23.96 -19.03
N ALA A 664 11.08 -22.95 -19.76
CA ALA A 664 10.62 -22.62 -21.11
C ALA A 664 10.94 -23.71 -22.16
N LYS A 665 12.00 -24.52 -21.95
CA LYS A 665 12.34 -25.64 -22.84
C LYS A 665 11.43 -26.86 -22.64
N LYS A 666 10.83 -27.03 -21.46
CA LYS A 666 9.95 -28.17 -21.15
C LYS A 666 8.54 -28.09 -21.75
N TYR A 667 8.12 -26.94 -22.26
CA TYR A 667 6.79 -26.75 -22.88
C TYR A 667 6.82 -26.74 -24.42
N LYS A 668 7.92 -27.17 -25.04
CA LYS A 668 8.12 -27.13 -26.50
C LYS A 668 8.09 -28.49 -27.22
N TYR A 669 7.61 -29.55 -26.56
CA TYR A 669 7.40 -30.87 -27.15
C TYR A 669 5.95 -31.32 -27.00
#